data_AF-A0A6G8AY74-F1
#
_entry.id   AF-A0A6G8AY74-F1
#
_cell.length_a   1.000
_cell.length_b   1.000
_cell.length_c   1.000
_cell.angle_alpha   90.00
_cell.angle_beta   90.00
_cell.angle_gamma   90.00
#
_symmetry.space_group_name_H-M   'P 1'
#
loop_
_entity.id
_entity.type
_entity.pdbx_description
1 polymer ?
#
loop_
_entity_poly.entity_id
_entity_poly.type
_entity_poly.pdbx_seq_one_letter_code
_entity_poly.pdbx_strand_id
1 'polypeptide(L)'
;MEKINKYVLSKLFIVILVALGTNLFYTRGINVEQLNDFSGTSIIPILAMVISILLPITNNIRLFMKQFLIGLVITGVFFYLGYHNVGPNYSVVEARYIWNGLGIIGSSLFFAQLINECKNIRMINWQTGLVLASAFGMGVLIDKPQVYMLAPIDYIFTLKLNLIDGLIWLIFMYLILVKIKPQPIKIIQKIVLVIFTILVTSVYVIGISIDVSGDLIFLQTHKKFYVIATILMLIVLYTLIERLLIFLSHNKSVDHDFKFSKLTYKKILIINFLLWIPYILSYFPGTVGFDGMNQLAEFFIIHAQDGTQYYPTNHQPWFTTLVMGGVVKFGKHIFGTFAAGIGTYSVLVIVFAMFTNLAIVKLVISKKNDLWGWATFIFITIFPIFPYWYMTFDKTGLFILIFAWFMISSVPMFEDDKLNTVQIIKIIFWGSLLVLFRNDMIYVVFMSSIIGFIFNKNTRKHLFWILLMISFIYLGWNKVLIKSMDLVPSPQAEMLSIPIQQVIRSYRETPEVFSKNEIKKVNTAMSALDLNLNQISKEYNYGLADNTKSQLTGSEWVWQYSLPKNDRKRQVTLQTQLKKENKHVNLLMSVWKNNLTQSPLSYFTATFSNVYHYMYIFGINHGNGYRLTWNGNVVNSKHFKSNLVHSYDYELINEKQSGLTSFATTMRKNMGELIHAPIIGFFMVAGSWGLIILFILLDSVFWWKKQNAFIVILVTLVFLVNFAGPVDGGLRYIFPLMLTMPIILSTLKRNNKKYI
;
A
#
# COMPACT_ATOMS: atom_id res chain seq x y z
N MET A 1 33.98 7.79 -16.77
CA MET A 1 32.69 7.47 -17.44
C MET A 1 31.71 6.69 -16.56
N GLU A 2 32.11 5.66 -15.79
CA GLU A 2 31.17 4.91 -14.91
C GLU A 2 30.47 5.73 -13.81
N LYS A 3 31.17 6.68 -13.15
CA LYS A 3 30.55 7.56 -12.14
C LYS A 3 29.50 8.52 -12.72
N ILE A 4 29.71 9.00 -13.95
CA ILE A 4 28.77 9.88 -14.67
C ILE A 4 27.52 9.08 -15.08
N ASN A 5 27.68 7.81 -15.46
CA ASN A 5 26.56 6.94 -15.83
C ASN A 5 25.59 6.66 -14.68
N LYS A 6 26.07 6.41 -13.45
CA LYS A 6 25.16 6.20 -12.29
C LYS A 6 24.40 7.47 -11.91
N TYR A 7 25.06 8.62 -12.01
CA TYR A 7 24.47 9.91 -11.67
C TYR A 7 23.34 10.29 -12.64
N VAL A 8 23.57 10.13 -13.95
CA VAL A 8 22.57 10.42 -14.99
C VAL A 8 21.37 9.48 -14.88
N LEU A 9 21.59 8.18 -14.63
CA LEU A 9 20.50 7.20 -14.49
C LEU A 9 19.64 7.48 -13.25
N SER A 10 20.26 7.84 -12.12
CA SER A 10 19.54 8.20 -10.89
C SER A 10 18.67 9.45 -11.08
N LYS A 11 19.14 10.41 -11.86
CA LYS A 11 18.43 11.65 -12.17
C LYS A 11 17.27 11.40 -13.13
N LEU A 12 17.48 10.58 -14.15
CA LEU A 12 16.42 10.12 -15.04
C LEU A 12 15.32 9.37 -14.30
N PHE A 13 15.70 8.46 -13.40
CA PHE A 13 14.73 7.74 -12.57
C PHE A 13 13.87 8.67 -11.72
N ILE A 14 14.44 9.74 -11.15
CA ILE A 14 13.70 10.78 -10.42
C ILE A 14 12.71 11.49 -11.37
N VAL A 15 13.14 11.88 -12.57
CA VAL A 15 12.27 12.53 -13.57
C VAL A 15 11.06 11.67 -13.91
N ILE A 16 11.28 10.38 -14.11
CA ILE A 16 10.24 9.42 -14.48
C ILE A 16 9.31 9.15 -13.30
N LEU A 17 9.83 9.02 -12.07
CA LEU A 17 9.00 8.92 -10.88
C LEU A 17 8.13 10.15 -10.68
N VAL A 18 8.66 11.34 -11.00
CA VAL A 18 7.86 12.56 -10.95
C VAL A 18 6.82 12.58 -12.07
N ALA A 19 7.14 12.11 -13.29
CA ALA A 19 6.18 12.02 -14.40
C ALA A 19 5.06 10.98 -14.16
N LEU A 20 5.41 9.77 -13.69
CA LEU A 20 4.47 8.72 -13.31
C LEU A 20 3.63 9.16 -12.12
N GLY A 21 4.25 9.76 -11.12
CA GLY A 21 3.53 10.34 -9.99
C GLY A 21 2.55 11.43 -10.45
N THR A 22 2.93 12.35 -11.33
CA THR A 22 2.00 13.36 -11.84
C THR A 22 0.77 12.77 -12.54
N ASN A 23 0.92 11.68 -13.32
CA ASN A 23 -0.23 11.01 -13.95
C ASN A 23 -1.10 10.24 -12.95
N LEU A 24 -0.51 9.71 -11.87
CA LEU A 24 -1.25 9.05 -10.78
C LEU A 24 -2.09 10.02 -9.93
N PHE A 25 -1.78 11.32 -9.91
CA PHE A 25 -2.43 12.30 -9.02
C PHE A 25 -3.47 13.20 -9.70
N TYR A 26 -3.73 13.04 -11.00
CA TYR A 26 -4.82 13.75 -11.68
C TYR A 26 -6.22 13.17 -11.42
N THR A 27 -6.34 12.17 -10.54
CA THR A 27 -7.57 11.41 -10.29
C THR A 27 -7.96 11.38 -8.81
N ARG A 28 -8.16 12.55 -8.17
CA ARG A 28 -9.16 12.55 -7.08
C ARG A 28 -10.49 12.16 -7.73
N GLY A 29 -11.31 11.33 -7.09
CA GLY A 29 -12.68 11.07 -7.54
C GLY A 29 -13.42 12.39 -7.74
N ILE A 30 -13.45 12.88 -8.97
CA ILE A 30 -14.00 14.17 -9.32
C ILE A 30 -15.51 13.98 -9.37
N ASN A 31 -16.20 14.52 -8.36
CA ASN A 31 -17.60 14.85 -8.56
C ASN A 31 -17.63 15.92 -9.67
N VAL A 32 -18.31 15.65 -10.78
CA VAL A 32 -18.26 16.48 -12.00
C VAL A 32 -18.61 17.95 -11.71
N GLU A 33 -19.33 18.22 -10.62
CA GLU A 33 -19.68 19.57 -10.14
C GLU A 33 -18.53 20.32 -9.44
N GLN A 34 -17.47 19.64 -8.97
CA GLN A 34 -16.30 20.25 -8.28
C GLN A 34 -15.11 20.54 -9.21
N LEU A 35 -15.27 20.36 -10.53
CA LEU A 35 -14.24 20.69 -11.54
C LEU A 35 -13.81 22.17 -11.52
N ASN A 36 -14.59 23.05 -10.91
CA ASN A 36 -14.36 24.49 -10.93
C ASN A 36 -13.34 25.02 -9.91
N ASP A 37 -12.89 24.21 -8.93
CA ASP A 37 -12.12 24.73 -7.78
C ASP A 37 -10.66 24.22 -7.62
N PHE A 38 -10.17 23.34 -8.50
CA PHE A 38 -8.79 22.82 -8.37
C PHE A 38 -7.82 23.42 -9.41
N SER A 39 -7.05 24.41 -8.97
CA SER A 39 -5.91 24.98 -9.69
C SER A 39 -4.69 24.05 -9.61
N GLY A 40 -4.51 23.17 -10.60
CA GLY A 40 -3.27 22.42 -10.76
C GLY A 40 -2.19 23.27 -11.41
N THR A 41 -1.20 23.73 -10.64
CA THR A 41 0.08 24.18 -11.22
C THR A 41 0.69 23.03 -12.00
N SER A 42 0.95 23.24 -13.30
CA SER A 42 1.67 22.25 -14.10
C SER A 42 3.03 21.98 -13.45
N ILE A 43 3.32 20.72 -13.19
CA ILE A 43 4.57 20.27 -12.56
C ILE A 43 5.70 20.15 -13.60
N ILE A 44 5.38 20.30 -14.89
CA ILE A 44 6.35 20.38 -16.00
C ILE A 44 7.44 21.43 -15.73
N PRO A 45 7.13 22.67 -15.32
CA PRO A 45 8.08 23.65 -14.80
C PRO A 45 9.01 23.21 -13.66
N ILE A 46 8.49 22.45 -12.71
CA ILE A 46 9.27 21.95 -11.56
C ILE A 46 10.19 20.80 -12.02
N LEU A 47 9.69 19.89 -12.85
CA LEU A 47 10.49 18.86 -13.53
C LEU A 47 11.63 19.49 -14.31
N ALA A 48 11.29 20.45 -15.18
CA ALA A 48 12.18 21.24 -16.00
C ALA A 48 13.26 21.91 -15.15
N MET A 49 12.88 22.64 -14.09
CA MET A 49 13.79 23.38 -13.21
C MET A 49 14.70 22.45 -12.37
N VAL A 50 14.15 21.36 -11.82
CA VAL A 50 14.91 20.37 -11.05
C VAL A 50 15.90 19.63 -11.97
N ILE A 51 15.52 19.31 -13.20
CA ILE A 51 16.43 18.73 -14.21
C ILE A 51 17.54 19.71 -14.61
N SER A 52 17.21 20.99 -14.76
CA SER A 52 18.15 22.05 -15.14
C SER A 52 19.24 22.27 -14.10
N ILE A 53 18.87 22.27 -12.81
CA ILE A 53 19.80 22.46 -11.68
C ILE A 53 20.68 21.22 -11.46
N LEU A 54 20.25 20.05 -11.96
CA LEU A 54 20.88 18.77 -11.70
C LEU A 54 21.74 18.24 -12.87
N LEU A 55 21.87 18.90 -14.02
CA LEU A 55 22.72 18.41 -15.12
C LEU A 55 24.04 19.19 -15.19
N PRO A 56 25.19 18.53 -15.48
CA PRO A 56 26.43 19.26 -15.69
C PRO A 56 26.30 20.05 -17.00
N ILE A 57 26.38 21.38 -16.88
CA ILE A 57 26.43 22.30 -18.02
C ILE A 57 27.63 21.91 -18.88
N THR A 58 27.41 21.72 -20.17
CA THR A 58 28.51 21.43 -21.10
C THR A 58 29.46 22.63 -21.10
N ASN A 59 30.78 22.39 -21.02
CA ASN A 59 31.76 23.50 -21.06
C ASN A 59 31.79 24.26 -22.41
N ASN A 60 30.97 23.85 -23.39
CA ASN A 60 30.87 24.46 -24.71
C ASN A 60 29.56 25.22 -24.86
N ILE A 61 29.62 26.51 -24.54
CA ILE A 61 28.48 27.43 -24.52
C ILE A 61 27.73 27.51 -25.87
N ARG A 62 28.44 27.37 -27.01
CA ARG A 62 27.80 27.40 -28.34
C ARG A 62 26.94 26.17 -28.59
N LEU A 63 27.38 24.99 -28.13
CA LEU A 63 26.63 23.74 -28.27
C LEU A 63 25.41 23.74 -27.33
N PHE A 64 25.59 24.22 -26.10
CA PHE A 64 24.50 24.43 -25.14
C PHE A 64 23.42 25.35 -25.70
N MET A 65 23.80 26.53 -26.21
CA MET A 65 22.85 27.51 -26.74
C MET A 65 22.08 26.97 -27.96
N LYS A 66 22.76 26.25 -28.87
CA LYS A 66 22.11 25.63 -30.04
C LYS A 66 21.07 24.58 -29.62
N GLN A 67 21.40 23.76 -28.63
CA GLN A 67 20.51 22.71 -28.15
C GLN A 67 19.33 23.29 -27.35
N PHE A 68 19.58 24.29 -26.51
CA PHE A 68 18.57 25.05 -25.79
C PHE A 68 17.55 25.70 -26.73
N LEU A 69 18.01 26.36 -27.79
CA LEU A 69 17.15 26.96 -28.82
C LEU A 69 16.24 25.93 -29.52
N ILE A 70 16.76 24.73 -29.85
CA ILE A 70 15.95 23.67 -30.45
C ILE A 70 14.87 23.17 -29.48
N GLY A 71 15.22 23.01 -28.21
CA GLY A 71 14.25 22.63 -27.19
C GLY A 71 13.15 23.69 -26.98
N LEU A 72 13.49 24.98 -27.17
CA LEU A 72 12.56 26.10 -27.06
C LEU A 72 11.54 26.09 -28.20
N VAL A 73 12.01 25.78 -29.41
CA VAL A 73 11.16 25.57 -30.59
C VAL A 73 10.22 24.38 -30.39
N ILE A 74 10.73 23.24 -29.91
CA ILE A 74 9.91 22.05 -29.63
C ILE A 74 8.83 22.38 -28.58
N THR A 75 9.20 23.07 -27.51
CA THR A 75 8.24 23.45 -26.46
C THR A 75 7.20 24.46 -26.97
N GLY A 76 7.61 25.40 -27.83
CA GLY A 76 6.69 26.31 -28.52
C GLY A 76 5.72 25.59 -29.45
N VAL A 77 6.15 24.52 -30.13
CA VAL A 77 5.28 23.68 -30.97
C VAL A 77 4.24 22.94 -30.11
N PHE A 78 4.62 22.39 -28.95
CA PHE A 78 3.67 21.80 -28.01
C PHE A 78 2.64 22.82 -27.48
N PHE A 79 3.06 24.06 -27.26
CA PHE A 79 2.17 25.16 -26.86
C PHE A 79 1.20 25.55 -27.98
N TYR A 80 1.68 25.61 -29.23
CA TYR A 80 0.90 25.96 -30.42
C TYR A 80 -0.12 24.88 -30.83
N LEU A 81 0.16 23.60 -30.56
CA LEU A 81 -0.75 22.48 -30.84
C LEU A 81 -1.96 22.37 -29.88
N GLY A 82 -2.26 23.44 -29.13
CA GLY A 82 -3.50 23.55 -28.35
C GLY A 82 -3.39 23.17 -26.87
N TYR A 83 -2.18 23.21 -26.29
CA TYR A 83 -2.00 23.01 -24.85
C TYR A 83 -2.38 24.27 -24.05
N HIS A 84 -3.67 24.63 -24.06
CA HIS A 84 -4.25 25.57 -23.11
C HIS A 84 -4.62 24.82 -21.83
N ASN A 85 -3.73 24.81 -20.84
CA ASN A 85 -4.13 24.50 -19.46
C ASN A 85 -4.97 25.67 -18.93
N VAL A 86 -6.28 25.55 -19.06
CA VAL A 86 -7.23 26.49 -18.46
C VAL A 86 -8.31 25.68 -17.74
N GLY A 87 -8.18 25.54 -16.42
CA GLY A 87 -9.37 25.61 -15.57
C GLY A 87 -9.83 27.07 -15.52
N PRO A 88 -11.14 27.35 -15.45
CA PRO A 88 -11.63 28.72 -15.34
C PRO A 88 -11.26 29.26 -13.95
N ASN A 89 -10.88 30.54 -13.91
CA ASN A 89 -10.68 31.37 -12.72
C ASN A 89 -9.44 31.08 -11.85
N TYR A 90 -8.37 31.86 -12.02
CA TYR A 90 -7.75 32.66 -10.93
C TYR A 90 -6.73 33.67 -11.52
N SER A 91 -6.75 34.87 -10.95
CA SER A 91 -6.16 36.12 -11.41
C SER A 91 -4.75 36.41 -10.86
N VAL A 92 -3.82 35.45 -10.90
CA VAL A 92 -2.41 35.71 -10.54
C VAL A 92 -1.54 35.62 -11.79
N VAL A 93 -1.52 36.73 -12.52
CA VAL A 93 -0.85 36.89 -13.83
C VAL A 93 0.67 36.72 -13.71
N GLU A 94 1.29 37.11 -12.58
CA GLU A 94 2.75 37.15 -12.44
C GLU A 94 3.41 35.78 -12.18
N ALA A 95 2.80 34.93 -11.34
CA ALA A 95 3.29 33.56 -11.12
C ALA A 95 3.17 32.71 -12.42
N ARG A 96 2.12 32.97 -13.21
CA ARG A 96 1.84 32.25 -14.47
C ARG A 96 2.95 32.42 -15.51
N TYR A 97 3.51 33.62 -15.66
CA TYR A 97 4.58 33.89 -16.62
C TYR A 97 5.93 33.31 -16.18
N ILE A 98 6.25 33.38 -14.88
CA ILE A 98 7.50 32.84 -14.33
C ILE A 98 7.50 31.30 -14.42
N TRP A 99 6.39 30.64 -14.07
CA TRP A 99 6.27 29.19 -14.15
C TRP A 99 6.25 28.67 -15.60
N ASN A 100 5.55 29.36 -16.51
CA ASN A 100 5.59 29.01 -17.94
C ASN A 100 6.99 29.21 -18.55
N GLY A 101 7.70 30.27 -18.16
CA GLY A 101 9.09 30.51 -18.55
C GLY A 101 10.03 29.40 -18.09
N LEU A 102 9.94 28.99 -16.82
CA LEU A 102 10.77 27.91 -16.24
C LEU A 102 10.48 26.53 -16.86
N GLY A 103 9.22 26.24 -17.17
CA GLY A 103 8.81 25.02 -17.90
C GLY A 103 9.29 24.96 -19.34
N ILE A 104 9.26 26.10 -20.03
CA ILE A 104 9.85 26.21 -21.37
C ILE A 104 11.35 25.97 -21.28
N ILE A 105 12.05 26.63 -20.36
CA ILE A 105 13.51 26.53 -20.20
C ILE A 105 13.95 25.08 -19.93
N GLY A 106 13.37 24.38 -18.94
CA GLY A 106 13.86 23.03 -18.63
C GLY A 106 13.33 21.92 -19.55
N SER A 107 12.18 22.09 -20.21
CA SER A 107 11.79 21.22 -21.35
C SER A 107 12.79 21.38 -22.50
N SER A 108 13.22 22.63 -22.73
CA SER A 108 14.19 22.93 -23.77
C SER A 108 15.56 22.29 -23.51
N LEU A 109 16.02 22.36 -22.26
CA LEU A 109 17.28 21.75 -21.81
C LEU A 109 17.23 20.21 -21.82
N PHE A 110 16.06 19.61 -21.63
CA PHE A 110 15.88 18.16 -21.72
C PHE A 110 16.00 17.65 -23.17
N PHE A 111 15.28 18.25 -24.12
CA PHE A 111 15.34 17.88 -25.54
C PHE A 111 16.72 18.17 -26.16
N ALA A 112 17.33 19.29 -25.76
CA ALA A 112 18.71 19.65 -26.06
C ALA A 112 19.71 18.50 -25.82
N GLN A 113 19.64 17.90 -24.63
CA GLN A 113 20.51 16.82 -24.18
C GLN A 113 20.18 15.50 -24.89
N LEU A 114 18.89 15.22 -25.13
CA LEU A 114 18.42 14.04 -25.86
C LEU A 114 19.02 14.00 -27.27
N ILE A 115 19.01 15.14 -27.97
CA ILE A 115 19.61 15.31 -29.31
C ILE A 115 21.12 15.09 -29.27
N ASN A 116 21.79 15.43 -28.18
CA ASN A 116 23.23 15.21 -28.01
C ASN A 116 23.58 13.73 -27.85
N GLU A 117 22.79 12.97 -27.07
CA GLU A 117 22.96 11.51 -26.94
C GLU A 117 22.59 10.77 -28.24
N CYS A 118 21.63 11.29 -29.02
CA CYS A 118 21.23 10.76 -30.32
C CYS A 118 22.29 10.91 -31.44
N LYS A 119 23.33 11.74 -31.28
CA LYS A 119 24.39 11.87 -32.30
C LYS A 119 25.32 10.65 -32.40
N ASN A 120 25.29 9.73 -31.43
CA ASN A 120 26.11 8.52 -31.41
C ASN A 120 25.36 7.26 -31.91
N ILE A 121 24.25 7.41 -32.64
CA ILE A 121 23.42 6.29 -33.09
C ILE A 121 24.12 5.50 -34.22
N ARG A 122 24.62 4.30 -33.89
CA ARG A 122 24.69 3.20 -34.87
C ARG A 122 23.26 2.70 -35.13
N MET A 123 22.97 2.31 -36.37
CA MET A 123 21.63 1.89 -36.85
C MET A 123 20.82 1.12 -35.80
N ILE A 124 19.63 1.66 -35.49
CA ILE A 124 18.62 1.02 -34.64
C ILE A 124 18.19 -0.27 -35.34
N ASN A 125 18.43 -1.43 -34.73
CA ASN A 125 17.93 -2.69 -35.27
C ASN A 125 16.39 -2.76 -35.16
N TRP A 126 15.75 -3.57 -36.00
CA TRP A 126 14.29 -3.66 -36.06
C TRP A 126 13.64 -4.01 -34.71
N GLN A 127 14.32 -4.81 -33.88
CA GLN A 127 13.86 -5.17 -32.52
C GLN A 127 13.77 -3.95 -31.59
N THR A 128 14.77 -3.07 -31.64
CA THR A 128 14.78 -1.83 -30.85
C THR A 128 13.66 -0.89 -31.34
N GLY A 129 13.46 -0.79 -32.65
CA GLY A 129 12.35 -0.02 -33.24
C GLY A 129 10.98 -0.52 -32.77
N LEU A 130 10.77 -1.84 -32.74
CA LEU A 130 9.53 -2.46 -32.28
C LEU A 130 9.22 -2.14 -30.81
N VAL A 131 10.21 -2.20 -29.92
CA VAL A 131 10.03 -1.87 -28.49
C VAL A 131 9.66 -0.40 -28.31
N LEU A 132 10.30 0.52 -29.03
CA LEU A 132 10.00 1.95 -28.94
C LEU A 132 8.60 2.29 -29.46
N ALA A 133 8.21 1.70 -30.59
CA ALA A 133 6.85 1.83 -31.12
C ALA A 133 5.82 1.25 -30.13
N SER A 134 6.13 0.13 -29.50
CA SER A 134 5.27 -0.49 -28.49
C SER A 134 5.13 0.36 -27.23
N ALA A 135 6.21 0.99 -26.78
CA ALA A 135 6.21 1.91 -25.64
C ALA A 135 5.33 3.13 -25.90
N PHE A 136 5.47 3.74 -27.08
CA PHE A 136 4.62 4.84 -27.49
C PHE A 136 3.15 4.43 -27.55
N GLY A 137 2.84 3.33 -28.25
CA GLY A 137 1.46 2.84 -28.36
C GLY A 137 0.84 2.47 -27.02
N MET A 138 1.62 1.88 -26.10
CA MET A 138 1.20 1.61 -24.73
C MET A 138 0.83 2.89 -23.98
N GLY A 139 1.70 3.91 -24.00
CA GLY A 139 1.42 5.18 -23.31
C GLY A 139 0.19 5.89 -23.85
N VAL A 140 -0.06 5.81 -25.17
CA VAL A 140 -1.27 6.39 -25.77
C VAL A 140 -2.55 5.63 -25.37
N LEU A 141 -2.49 4.30 -25.33
CA LEU A 141 -3.69 3.48 -25.19
C LEU A 141 -4.04 3.11 -23.75
N ILE A 142 -3.10 3.14 -22.80
CA ILE A 142 -3.30 2.47 -21.49
C ILE A 142 -3.26 3.44 -20.31
N ASP A 143 -2.58 4.58 -20.43
CA ASP A 143 -2.22 5.41 -19.27
C ASP A 143 -3.43 6.11 -18.61
N LYS A 144 -4.52 6.36 -19.36
CA LYS A 144 -5.71 7.09 -18.86
C LYS A 144 -7.02 6.40 -19.22
N PRO A 145 -7.46 5.40 -18.45
CA PRO A 145 -8.66 4.62 -18.76
C PRO A 145 -9.99 5.39 -18.61
N GLN A 146 -10.01 6.52 -17.89
CA GLN A 146 -11.21 7.35 -17.69
C GLN A 146 -11.84 7.88 -19.00
N VAL A 147 -11.04 8.05 -20.05
CA VAL A 147 -11.48 8.60 -21.33
C VAL A 147 -12.46 7.65 -22.05
N TYR A 148 -12.47 6.37 -21.67
CA TYR A 148 -13.28 5.36 -22.33
C TYR A 148 -14.71 5.21 -21.77
N MET A 149 -15.11 6.01 -20.77
CA MET A 149 -16.36 5.79 -20.02
C MET A 149 -17.66 6.09 -20.79
N LEU A 150 -17.66 6.84 -21.89
CA LEU A 150 -18.92 7.45 -22.38
C LEU A 150 -19.19 7.35 -23.90
N ALA A 151 -18.36 6.70 -24.72
CA ALA A 151 -18.57 6.59 -26.17
C ALA A 151 -17.81 5.41 -26.80
N PRO A 152 -18.12 4.98 -28.05
CA PRO A 152 -17.17 4.19 -28.85
C PRO A 152 -15.78 4.86 -28.84
N ILE A 153 -14.72 4.06 -28.71
CA ILE A 153 -13.34 4.57 -28.59
C ILE A 153 -13.01 5.48 -29.79
N ASP A 154 -12.95 6.79 -29.56
CA ASP A 154 -12.41 7.76 -30.52
C ASP A 154 -10.89 7.73 -30.43
N TYR A 155 -10.26 7.02 -31.36
CA TYR A 155 -8.82 6.89 -31.44
C TYR A 155 -8.10 8.22 -31.70
N ILE A 156 -8.73 9.17 -32.40
CA ILE A 156 -8.13 10.47 -32.70
C ILE A 156 -8.14 11.34 -31.44
N PHE A 157 -9.25 11.33 -30.69
CA PHE A 157 -9.34 12.01 -29.40
C PHE A 157 -8.38 11.40 -28.37
N THR A 158 -8.31 10.07 -28.29
CA THR A 158 -7.37 9.33 -27.42
C THR A 158 -5.92 9.68 -27.76
N LEU A 159 -5.56 9.70 -29.05
CA LEU A 159 -4.23 10.06 -29.50
C LEU A 159 -3.87 11.49 -29.08
N LYS A 160 -4.79 12.45 -29.22
CA LYS A 160 -4.55 13.85 -28.83
C LYS A 160 -4.36 14.02 -27.33
N LEU A 161 -5.12 13.31 -26.50
CA LEU A 161 -5.04 13.41 -25.04
C LEU A 161 -3.81 12.72 -24.44
N ASN A 162 -3.45 11.55 -24.96
CA ASN A 162 -2.40 10.70 -24.38
C ASN A 162 -1.08 10.73 -25.18
N LEU A 163 -0.95 11.66 -26.15
CA LEU A 163 0.26 11.81 -26.96
C LEU A 163 1.51 11.98 -26.10
N ILE A 164 1.40 12.81 -25.06
CA ILE A 164 2.49 13.13 -24.14
C ILE A 164 2.90 11.87 -23.37
N ASP A 165 1.94 11.08 -22.91
CA ASP A 165 2.20 9.83 -22.18
C ASP A 165 2.92 8.82 -23.09
N GLY A 166 2.48 8.69 -24.34
CA GLY A 166 3.19 7.93 -25.37
C GLY A 166 4.64 8.39 -25.58
N LEU A 167 4.86 9.70 -25.68
CA LEU A 167 6.21 10.27 -25.84
C LEU A 167 7.08 10.03 -24.60
N ILE A 168 6.53 10.14 -23.40
CA ILE A 168 7.23 9.86 -22.14
C ILE A 168 7.68 8.40 -22.11
N TRP A 169 6.78 7.46 -22.42
CA TRP A 169 7.09 6.03 -22.45
C TRP A 169 8.13 5.68 -23.53
N LEU A 170 8.04 6.30 -24.71
CA LEU A 170 9.04 6.14 -25.78
C LEU A 170 10.41 6.61 -25.31
N ILE A 171 10.50 7.81 -24.74
CA ILE A 171 11.77 8.39 -24.28
C ILE A 171 12.35 7.54 -23.13
N PHE A 172 11.52 7.10 -22.19
CA PHE A 172 11.93 6.22 -21.10
C PHE A 172 12.53 4.91 -21.61
N MET A 173 11.83 4.23 -22.50
CA MET A 173 12.30 2.96 -23.07
C MET A 173 13.55 3.16 -23.91
N TYR A 174 13.65 4.25 -24.67
CA TYR A 174 14.87 4.61 -25.41
C TYR A 174 16.08 4.71 -24.47
N LEU A 175 15.94 5.43 -23.37
CA LEU A 175 17.02 5.62 -22.40
C LEU A 175 17.46 4.30 -21.77
N ILE A 176 16.51 3.42 -21.43
CA ILE A 176 16.79 2.07 -20.93
C ILE A 176 17.59 1.26 -21.95
N LEU A 177 17.14 1.24 -23.21
CA LEU A 177 17.77 0.46 -24.27
C LEU A 177 19.17 0.96 -24.63
N VAL A 178 19.40 2.27 -24.54
CA VAL A 178 20.72 2.87 -24.75
C VAL A 178 21.67 2.53 -23.60
N LYS A 179 21.22 2.68 -22.34
CA LYS A 179 22.08 2.54 -21.17
C LYS A 179 22.29 1.09 -20.72
N ILE A 180 21.32 0.21 -20.94
CA ILE A 180 21.35 -1.19 -20.47
C ILE A 180 21.30 -2.13 -21.67
N LYS A 181 22.48 -2.62 -22.07
CA LYS A 181 22.61 -3.59 -23.17
C LYS A 181 22.08 -4.97 -22.79
N PRO A 182 21.55 -5.74 -23.77
CA PRO A 182 20.99 -7.05 -23.47
C PRO A 182 22.12 -8.00 -23.10
N GLN A 183 21.79 -8.99 -22.28
CA GLN A 183 22.72 -10.04 -21.92
C GLN A 183 22.09 -11.42 -22.13
N PRO A 184 22.90 -12.43 -22.48
CA PRO A 184 22.39 -13.79 -22.58
C PRO A 184 21.92 -14.28 -21.20
N ILE A 185 20.65 -14.67 -21.12
CA ILE A 185 20.04 -15.28 -19.93
C ILE A 185 19.66 -16.73 -20.22
N LYS A 186 19.67 -17.57 -19.18
CA LYS A 186 19.38 -19.02 -19.29
C LYS A 186 17.94 -19.26 -19.76
N ILE A 187 17.68 -20.41 -20.38
CA ILE A 187 16.33 -20.75 -20.86
C ILE A 187 15.28 -20.74 -19.73
N ILE A 188 15.62 -21.26 -18.55
CA ILE A 188 14.74 -21.25 -17.37
C ILE A 188 14.43 -19.80 -16.93
N GLN A 189 15.43 -18.91 -16.97
CA GLN A 189 15.24 -17.50 -16.64
C GLN A 189 14.31 -16.79 -17.64
N LYS A 190 14.43 -17.11 -18.93
CA LYS A 190 13.49 -16.61 -19.95
C LYS A 190 12.07 -17.08 -19.69
N ILE A 191 11.87 -18.36 -19.39
CA ILE A 191 10.55 -18.93 -19.09
C ILE A 191 9.93 -18.22 -17.87
N VAL A 192 10.68 -18.07 -16.78
CA VAL A 192 10.24 -17.36 -15.57
C VAL A 192 9.85 -15.91 -15.90
N LEU A 193 10.66 -15.20 -16.66
CA LEU A 193 10.39 -13.81 -17.06
C LEU A 193 9.13 -13.69 -17.93
N VAL A 194 8.92 -14.60 -18.89
CA VAL A 194 7.73 -14.63 -19.74
C VAL A 194 6.48 -14.86 -18.91
N ILE A 195 6.47 -15.89 -18.05
CA ILE A 195 5.33 -16.20 -17.16
C ILE A 195 5.00 -14.99 -16.29
N PHE A 196 6.01 -14.39 -15.67
CA PHE A 196 5.81 -13.23 -14.81
C PHE A 196 5.24 -12.04 -15.58
N THR A 197 5.76 -11.74 -16.77
CA THR A 197 5.29 -10.62 -17.59
C THR A 197 3.83 -10.85 -18.00
N ILE A 198 3.46 -12.07 -18.38
CA ILE A 198 2.07 -12.42 -18.70
C ILE A 198 1.17 -12.16 -17.48
N LEU A 199 1.56 -12.64 -16.30
CA LEU A 199 0.78 -12.44 -15.07
C LEU A 199 0.56 -10.95 -14.76
N VAL A 200 1.62 -10.14 -14.80
CA VAL A 200 1.52 -8.69 -14.54
C VAL A 200 0.64 -8.02 -15.60
N THR A 201 0.86 -8.29 -16.90
CA THR A 201 0.02 -7.71 -17.95
C THR A 201 -1.45 -8.10 -17.79
N SER A 202 -1.76 -9.35 -17.46
CA SER A 202 -3.14 -9.79 -17.22
C SER A 202 -3.79 -9.02 -16.07
N VAL A 203 -3.06 -8.80 -14.96
CA VAL A 203 -3.56 -8.02 -13.83
C VAL A 203 -3.90 -6.59 -14.25
N TYR A 204 -3.02 -5.94 -15.01
CA TYR A 204 -3.26 -4.57 -15.48
C TYR A 204 -4.44 -4.49 -16.47
N VAL A 205 -4.50 -5.39 -17.44
CA VAL A 205 -5.58 -5.45 -18.44
C VAL A 205 -6.93 -5.67 -17.78
N ILE A 206 -7.02 -6.62 -16.85
CA ILE A 206 -8.26 -6.88 -16.10
C ILE A 206 -8.58 -5.71 -15.17
N GLY A 207 -7.56 -5.15 -14.50
CA GLY A 207 -7.67 -4.01 -13.60
C GLY A 207 -8.28 -2.79 -14.28
N ILE A 208 -7.88 -2.47 -15.52
CA ILE A 208 -8.45 -1.36 -16.31
C ILE A 208 -9.97 -1.54 -16.48
N SER A 209 -10.43 -2.75 -16.82
CA SER A 209 -11.85 -3.01 -17.01
C SER A 209 -12.63 -2.81 -15.72
N ILE A 210 -12.14 -3.39 -14.62
CA ILE A 210 -12.81 -3.30 -13.32
C ILE A 210 -12.80 -1.87 -12.79
N ASP A 211 -11.74 -1.12 -13.04
CA ASP A 211 -11.66 0.28 -12.59
C ASP A 211 -12.64 1.18 -13.36
N VAL A 212 -12.91 0.88 -14.63
CA VAL A 212 -13.85 1.62 -15.48
C VAL A 212 -15.31 1.24 -15.18
N SER A 213 -15.64 -0.05 -15.07
CA SER A 213 -17.03 -0.53 -15.01
C SER A 213 -17.38 -1.36 -13.77
N GLY A 214 -16.43 -1.64 -12.88
CA GLY A 214 -16.62 -2.55 -11.73
C GLY A 214 -16.74 -4.02 -12.14
N ASP A 215 -16.50 -4.34 -13.42
CA ASP A 215 -16.71 -5.65 -14.03
C ASP A 215 -15.81 -5.89 -15.26
N LEU A 216 -16.06 -6.99 -15.98
CA LEU A 216 -15.35 -7.35 -17.21
C LEU A 216 -16.06 -6.91 -18.49
N ILE A 217 -17.20 -6.20 -18.40
CA ILE A 217 -18.00 -5.80 -19.57
C ILE A 217 -17.18 -4.89 -20.48
N PHE A 218 -16.44 -3.94 -19.91
CA PHE A 218 -15.62 -3.03 -20.70
C PHE A 218 -14.56 -3.78 -21.52
N LEU A 219 -13.90 -4.79 -20.94
CA LEU A 219 -13.01 -5.70 -21.68
C LEU A 219 -13.73 -6.47 -22.80
N GLN A 220 -14.93 -6.97 -22.51
CA GLN A 220 -15.73 -7.76 -23.47
C GLN A 220 -16.26 -6.92 -24.63
N THR A 221 -16.58 -5.65 -24.39
CA THR A 221 -17.08 -4.72 -25.42
C THR A 221 -15.95 -4.24 -26.33
N HIS A 222 -14.73 -4.07 -25.81
CA HIS A 222 -13.60 -3.50 -26.54
C HIS A 222 -12.46 -4.51 -26.81
N LYS A 223 -12.79 -5.76 -27.16
CA LYS A 223 -11.80 -6.86 -27.33
C LYS A 223 -10.61 -6.50 -28.22
N LYS A 224 -10.84 -5.82 -29.36
CA LYS A 224 -9.75 -5.45 -30.29
C LYS A 224 -8.73 -4.50 -29.65
N PHE A 225 -9.22 -3.49 -28.93
CA PHE A 225 -8.39 -2.55 -28.19
C PHE A 225 -7.56 -3.28 -27.13
N TYR A 226 -8.19 -4.17 -26.36
CA TYR A 226 -7.50 -4.92 -25.32
C TYR A 226 -6.46 -5.91 -25.85
N VAL A 227 -6.72 -6.56 -26.99
CA VAL A 227 -5.72 -7.43 -27.64
C VAL A 227 -4.49 -6.62 -28.03
N ILE A 228 -4.67 -5.46 -28.66
CA ILE A 228 -3.56 -4.58 -29.04
C ILE A 228 -2.83 -4.09 -27.78
N ALA A 229 -3.54 -3.53 -26.82
CA ALA A 229 -2.99 -3.04 -25.55
C ALA A 229 -2.17 -4.12 -24.82
N THR A 230 -2.69 -5.35 -24.74
CA THR A 230 -2.00 -6.49 -24.13
C THR A 230 -0.69 -6.81 -24.83
N ILE A 231 -0.67 -6.85 -26.16
CA ILE A 231 0.55 -7.15 -26.94
C ILE A 231 1.61 -6.07 -26.72
N LEU A 232 1.22 -4.79 -26.81
CA LEU A 232 2.15 -3.67 -26.60
C LEU A 232 2.71 -3.70 -25.18
N MET A 233 1.86 -3.91 -24.18
CA MET A 233 2.24 -3.97 -22.78
C MET A 233 3.17 -5.16 -22.49
N LEU A 234 2.92 -6.33 -23.08
CA LEU A 234 3.82 -7.49 -22.97
C LEU A 234 5.23 -7.17 -23.49
N ILE A 235 5.34 -6.54 -24.66
CA ILE A 235 6.65 -6.18 -25.25
C ILE A 235 7.40 -5.19 -24.36
N VAL A 236 6.70 -4.15 -23.90
CA VAL A 236 7.27 -3.09 -23.06
C VAL A 236 7.69 -3.64 -21.70
N LEU A 237 6.78 -4.33 -20.99
CA LEU A 237 7.06 -4.86 -19.66
C LEU A 237 8.12 -5.96 -19.68
N TYR A 238 8.09 -6.88 -20.65
CA TYR A 238 9.12 -7.91 -20.79
C TYR A 238 10.50 -7.25 -20.90
N THR A 239 10.62 -6.28 -21.81
CA THR A 239 11.88 -5.59 -22.06
C THR A 239 12.30 -4.77 -20.84
N LEU A 240 11.38 -4.00 -20.25
CA LEU A 240 11.65 -3.19 -19.06
C LEU A 240 12.17 -4.05 -17.90
N ILE A 241 11.46 -5.12 -17.57
CA ILE A 241 11.78 -6.01 -16.44
C ILE A 241 13.12 -6.72 -16.69
N GLU A 242 13.37 -7.24 -17.88
CA GLU A 242 14.66 -7.83 -18.25
C GLU A 242 15.82 -6.88 -17.98
N ARG A 243 15.69 -5.62 -18.44
CA ARG A 243 16.74 -4.60 -18.33
C ARG A 243 16.96 -4.21 -16.88
N LEU A 244 15.89 -4.08 -16.10
CA LEU A 244 15.99 -3.80 -14.68
C LEU A 244 16.71 -4.92 -13.93
N LEU A 245 16.39 -6.18 -14.19
CA LEU A 245 17.08 -7.33 -13.58
C LEU A 245 18.58 -7.35 -13.91
N ILE A 246 18.96 -7.06 -15.15
CA ILE A 246 20.37 -6.97 -15.59
C ILE A 246 21.06 -5.76 -14.94
N PHE A 247 20.43 -4.59 -14.93
CA PHE A 247 20.99 -3.39 -14.32
C PHE A 247 21.28 -3.59 -12.83
N LEU A 248 20.34 -4.22 -12.14
CA LEU A 248 20.43 -4.52 -10.73
C LEU A 248 21.52 -5.56 -10.41
N SER A 249 21.84 -6.48 -11.33
CA SER A 249 22.94 -7.44 -11.11
C SER A 249 24.34 -6.82 -11.28
N HIS A 250 24.48 -5.75 -12.05
CA HIS A 250 25.77 -5.12 -12.37
C HIS A 250 26.20 -4.01 -11.40
N ASN A 251 25.30 -3.54 -10.53
CA ASN A 251 25.61 -2.48 -9.60
C ASN A 251 26.52 -2.96 -8.47
N LYS A 252 27.85 -2.83 -8.66
CA LYS A 252 28.82 -2.86 -7.57
C LYS A 252 28.48 -1.77 -6.55
N SER A 253 28.58 -2.11 -5.27
CA SER A 253 28.59 -1.16 -4.17
C SER A 253 29.63 -0.09 -4.47
N VAL A 254 29.19 1.15 -4.61
CA VAL A 254 30.12 2.28 -4.74
C VAL A 254 30.55 2.63 -3.32
N ASP A 255 31.85 2.60 -3.07
CA ASP A 255 32.39 3.25 -1.88
C ASP A 255 32.18 4.75 -2.04
N HIS A 256 31.36 5.31 -1.15
CA HIS A 256 31.11 6.73 -1.05
C HIS A 256 31.74 7.23 0.25
N ASP A 257 32.37 8.40 0.20
CA ASP A 257 33.07 9.04 1.32
C ASP A 257 32.16 9.50 2.47
N PHE A 258 30.83 9.31 2.35
CA PHE A 258 29.85 9.70 3.35
C PHE A 258 29.57 8.57 4.33
N LYS A 259 30.09 8.71 5.57
CA LYS A 259 30.04 7.67 6.59
C LYS A 259 28.94 7.92 7.64
N PHE A 260 27.82 7.20 7.55
CA PHE A 260 26.79 7.09 8.59
C PHE A 260 27.40 6.63 9.92
N SER A 261 28.41 5.75 9.86
CA SER A 261 29.20 5.26 10.99
C SER A 261 29.89 6.35 11.82
N LYS A 262 30.01 7.60 11.33
CA LYS A 262 30.54 8.74 12.10
C LYS A 262 29.50 9.39 13.03
N LEU A 263 28.20 9.16 12.84
CA LEU A 263 27.17 9.67 13.74
C LEU A 263 26.91 8.68 14.88
N THR A 264 27.02 9.17 16.11
CA THR A 264 26.63 8.39 17.30
C THR A 264 25.13 8.09 17.26
N TYR A 265 24.72 6.92 17.76
CA TYR A 265 23.30 6.52 17.83
C TYR A 265 22.41 7.53 18.57
N LYS A 266 22.95 8.22 19.58
CA LYS A 266 22.26 9.30 20.29
C LYS A 266 21.88 10.45 19.34
N LYS A 267 22.79 10.88 18.46
CA LYS A 267 22.53 11.92 17.46
C LYS A 267 21.44 11.51 16.47
N ILE A 268 21.44 10.24 16.04
CA ILE A 268 20.42 9.72 15.11
C ILE A 268 19.02 9.75 15.75
N LEU A 269 18.90 9.33 17.01
CA LEU A 269 17.64 9.40 17.74
C LEU A 269 17.17 10.85 17.92
N ILE A 270 18.08 11.78 18.25
CA ILE A 270 17.75 13.21 18.35
C ILE A 270 17.25 13.75 17.01
N ILE A 271 17.96 13.48 15.91
CA ILE A 271 17.54 13.94 14.57
C ILE A 271 16.17 13.34 14.20
N ASN A 272 15.95 12.05 14.45
CA ASN A 272 14.65 11.42 14.21
C ASN A 272 13.54 12.12 15.01
N PHE A 273 13.78 12.39 16.29
CA PHE A 273 12.81 13.07 17.15
C PHE A 273 12.49 14.46 16.60
N LEU A 274 13.51 15.26 16.28
CA LEU A 274 13.35 16.62 15.74
C LEU A 274 12.53 16.62 14.44
N LEU A 275 12.77 15.66 13.54
CA LEU A 275 12.00 15.51 12.30
C LEU A 275 10.54 15.09 12.55
N TRP A 276 10.25 14.43 13.67
CA TRP A 276 8.90 14.00 14.02
C TRP A 276 8.15 14.98 14.92
N ILE A 277 8.79 16.00 15.50
CA ILE A 277 8.13 17.05 16.29
C ILE A 277 6.92 17.65 15.54
N PRO A 278 7.00 18.06 14.26
CA PRO A 278 5.86 18.65 13.58
C PRO A 278 4.65 17.71 13.53
N TYR A 279 4.88 16.41 13.37
CA TYR A 279 3.83 15.39 13.36
C TYR A 279 3.25 15.19 14.76
N ILE A 280 4.11 15.07 15.77
CA ILE A 280 3.71 14.90 17.17
C ILE A 280 2.82 16.07 17.58
N LEU A 281 3.27 17.31 17.34
CA LEU A 281 2.50 18.52 17.66
C LEU A 281 1.18 18.60 16.89
N SER A 282 1.16 18.17 15.63
CA SER A 282 -0.04 18.22 14.79
C SER A 282 -1.11 17.20 15.21
N TYR A 283 -0.74 16.10 15.86
CA TYR A 283 -1.67 15.02 16.20
C TYR A 283 -1.78 14.75 17.71
N PHE A 284 -1.08 15.49 18.56
CA PHE A 284 -1.19 15.37 20.01
C PHE A 284 -2.60 15.70 20.51
N PRO A 285 -3.15 14.99 21.53
CA PRO A 285 -2.57 13.85 22.26
C PRO A 285 -2.57 12.52 21.49
N GLY A 286 -3.33 12.43 20.41
CA GLY A 286 -3.36 11.29 19.51
C GLY A 286 -4.65 11.31 18.69
N THR A 287 -4.61 10.72 17.50
CA THR A 287 -5.79 10.50 16.67
C THR A 287 -6.43 9.17 17.02
N VAL A 288 -7.69 9.14 17.43
CA VAL A 288 -8.37 7.88 17.79
C VAL A 288 -9.19 7.38 16.61
N GLY A 289 -8.85 6.19 16.09
CA GLY A 289 -9.62 5.52 15.05
C GLY A 289 -10.86 4.82 15.61
N PHE A 290 -11.78 4.40 14.74
CA PHE A 290 -13.01 3.70 15.15
C PHE A 290 -12.72 2.38 15.89
N ASP A 291 -11.88 1.51 15.33
CA ASP A 291 -11.44 0.26 15.98
C ASP A 291 -10.74 0.53 17.32
N GLY A 292 -9.86 1.52 17.37
CA GLY A 292 -9.15 1.91 18.59
C GLY A 292 -10.10 2.41 19.67
N MET A 293 -11.10 3.23 19.31
CA MET A 293 -12.11 3.69 20.26
C MET A 293 -12.99 2.53 20.75
N ASN A 294 -13.37 1.59 19.88
CA ASN A 294 -14.06 0.37 20.28
C ASN A 294 -13.25 -0.42 21.34
N GLN A 295 -11.95 -0.65 21.11
CA GLN A 295 -11.12 -1.36 22.09
C GLN A 295 -11.06 -0.64 23.44
N LEU A 296 -10.97 0.69 23.45
CA LEU A 296 -11.01 1.48 24.70
C LEU A 296 -12.38 1.44 25.37
N ALA A 297 -13.44 1.53 24.58
CA ALA A 297 -14.81 1.44 25.04
C ALA A 297 -15.09 0.10 25.73
N GLU A 298 -14.61 -1.01 25.15
CA GLU A 298 -14.68 -2.36 25.73
C GLU A 298 -13.80 -2.49 26.99
N PHE A 299 -12.58 -1.93 26.98
CA PHE A 299 -11.66 -2.00 28.11
C PHE A 299 -12.17 -1.23 29.34
N PHE A 300 -12.73 -0.04 29.12
CA PHE A 300 -13.28 0.82 30.18
C PHE A 300 -14.77 0.54 30.48
N ILE A 301 -15.41 -0.33 29.69
CA ILE A 301 -16.83 -0.71 29.80
C ILE A 301 -17.71 0.54 29.80
N ILE A 302 -17.60 1.33 28.72
CA ILE A 302 -18.36 2.58 28.63
C ILE A 302 -19.83 2.32 28.29
N HIS A 303 -20.70 3.18 28.81
CA HIS A 303 -22.09 3.29 28.41
C HIS A 303 -22.24 4.58 27.59
N ALA A 304 -22.60 4.44 26.31
CA ALA A 304 -22.67 5.54 25.38
C ALA A 304 -24.03 6.26 25.40
N GLN A 305 -24.06 7.49 24.89
CA GLN A 305 -25.26 8.33 24.84
C GLN A 305 -26.35 7.79 23.90
N ASP A 306 -26.00 7.03 22.87
CA ASP A 306 -26.97 6.37 21.99
C ASP A 306 -27.60 5.09 22.58
N GLY A 307 -27.23 4.74 23.82
CA GLY A 307 -27.67 3.54 24.52
C GLY A 307 -26.78 2.32 24.30
N THR A 308 -25.73 2.42 23.48
CA THR A 308 -24.76 1.33 23.27
C THR A 308 -24.02 1.03 24.57
N GLN A 309 -23.89 -0.26 24.88
CA GLN A 309 -23.09 -0.73 26.01
C GLN A 309 -21.93 -1.57 25.50
N TYR A 310 -20.70 -1.19 25.86
CA TYR A 310 -19.51 -1.88 25.40
C TYR A 310 -19.09 -2.95 26.39
N TYR A 311 -19.06 -4.19 25.91
CA TYR A 311 -18.60 -5.34 26.69
C TYR A 311 -17.30 -5.88 26.11
N PRO A 312 -16.41 -6.45 26.94
CA PRO A 312 -15.20 -7.12 26.46
C PRO A 312 -15.49 -8.19 25.39
N THR A 313 -14.97 -7.95 24.18
CA THR A 313 -15.04 -8.91 23.07
C THR A 313 -13.64 -9.34 22.66
N ASN A 314 -13.54 -10.42 21.89
CA ASN A 314 -12.33 -10.77 21.14
C ASN A 314 -12.48 -10.45 19.65
N HIS A 315 -13.41 -9.58 19.25
CA HIS A 315 -13.52 -9.15 17.86
C HIS A 315 -12.22 -8.47 17.42
N GLN A 316 -11.74 -7.55 18.23
CA GLN A 316 -10.34 -7.13 18.21
C GLN A 316 -9.54 -8.03 19.17
N PRO A 317 -8.28 -8.41 18.86
CA PRO A 317 -7.50 -9.27 19.74
C PRO A 317 -7.42 -8.72 21.16
N TRP A 318 -7.99 -9.45 22.12
CA TRP A 318 -8.16 -8.96 23.50
C TRP A 318 -6.82 -8.65 24.19
N PHE A 319 -5.75 -9.37 23.83
CA PHE A 319 -4.41 -9.09 24.31
C PHE A 319 -3.99 -7.64 24.01
N THR A 320 -4.21 -7.21 22.77
CA THR A 320 -3.93 -5.84 22.33
C THR A 320 -4.78 -4.84 23.10
N THR A 321 -6.07 -5.13 23.30
CA THR A 321 -6.98 -4.27 24.06
C THR A 321 -6.49 -4.06 25.49
N LEU A 322 -6.03 -5.11 26.17
CA LEU A 322 -5.47 -5.03 27.53
C LEU A 322 -4.19 -4.20 27.58
N VAL A 323 -3.26 -4.40 26.65
CA VAL A 323 -1.99 -3.67 26.60
C VAL A 323 -2.25 -2.19 26.34
N MET A 324 -3.02 -1.87 25.30
CA MET A 324 -3.29 -0.48 24.89
C MET A 324 -4.14 0.25 25.94
N GLY A 325 -5.23 -0.37 26.40
CA GLY A 325 -6.11 0.19 27.44
C GLY A 325 -5.39 0.36 28.78
N GLY A 326 -4.50 -0.58 29.15
CA GLY A 326 -3.67 -0.49 30.35
C GLY A 326 -2.74 0.72 30.34
N VAL A 327 -2.08 1.00 29.22
CA VAL A 327 -1.23 2.18 29.04
C VAL A 327 -2.05 3.48 29.16
N VAL A 328 -3.22 3.53 28.52
CA VAL A 328 -4.11 4.71 28.60
C VAL A 328 -4.61 4.92 30.02
N LYS A 329 -5.00 3.85 30.73
CA LYS A 329 -5.42 3.91 32.13
C LYS A 329 -4.30 4.42 33.04
N PHE A 330 -3.06 3.95 32.82
CA PHE A 330 -1.88 4.41 33.55
C PHE A 330 -1.59 5.90 33.31
N GLY A 331 -1.57 6.33 32.04
CA GLY A 331 -1.37 7.74 31.69
C GLY A 331 -2.47 8.65 32.26
N LYS A 332 -3.74 8.22 32.19
CA LYS A 332 -4.87 8.91 32.83
C LYS A 332 -4.68 9.01 34.35
N HIS A 333 -4.20 7.96 35.00
CA HIS A 333 -3.98 7.95 36.45
C HIS A 333 -2.91 8.96 36.87
N ILE A 334 -1.83 9.09 36.08
CA ILE A 334 -0.73 10.03 36.38
C ILE A 334 -1.07 11.48 36.03
N PHE A 335 -1.65 11.71 34.85
CA PHE A 335 -1.84 13.05 34.28
C PHE A 335 -3.28 13.57 34.36
N GLY A 336 -4.19 12.81 34.97
CA GLY A 336 -5.54 13.25 35.35
C GLY A 336 -6.60 13.21 34.24
N THR A 337 -6.26 13.08 32.96
CA THR A 337 -7.23 13.14 31.85
C THR A 337 -7.14 11.95 30.89
N PHE A 338 -8.27 11.59 30.27
CA PHE A 338 -8.30 10.55 29.21
C PHE A 338 -7.42 10.94 28.02
N ALA A 339 -7.44 12.23 27.65
CA ALA A 339 -6.56 12.83 26.66
C ALA A 339 -5.08 12.59 26.96
N ALA A 340 -4.62 12.83 28.19
CA ALA A 340 -3.24 12.55 28.58
C ALA A 340 -2.92 11.04 28.61
N GLY A 341 -3.92 10.18 28.87
CA GLY A 341 -3.81 8.73 28.69
C GLY A 341 -3.49 8.33 27.24
N ILE A 342 -4.23 8.88 26.28
CA ILE A 342 -3.96 8.70 24.83
C ILE A 342 -2.58 9.28 24.48
N GLY A 343 -2.25 10.47 24.98
CA GLY A 343 -0.93 11.10 24.83
C GLY A 343 0.21 10.21 25.30
N THR A 344 0.06 9.60 26.46
CA THR A 344 1.04 8.68 27.04
C THR A 344 1.25 7.47 26.12
N TYR A 345 0.17 6.88 25.62
CA TYR A 345 0.26 5.81 24.63
C TYR A 345 1.02 6.25 23.36
N SER A 346 0.60 7.35 22.73
CA SER A 346 1.18 7.84 21.48
C SER A 346 2.68 8.12 21.62
N VAL A 347 3.11 8.75 22.72
CA VAL A 347 4.53 9.03 23.00
C VAL A 347 5.32 7.73 23.17
N LEU A 348 4.80 6.73 23.89
CA LEU A 348 5.49 5.45 24.04
C LEU A 348 5.63 4.71 22.71
N VAL A 349 4.62 4.75 21.84
CA VAL A 349 4.69 4.18 20.49
C VAL A 349 5.74 4.91 19.65
N ILE A 350 5.79 6.25 19.70
CA ILE A 350 6.81 7.05 19.01
C ILE A 350 8.22 6.70 19.48
N VAL A 351 8.44 6.59 20.78
CA VAL A 351 9.75 6.20 21.35
C VAL A 351 10.13 4.80 20.87
N PHE A 352 9.20 3.84 20.93
CA PHE A 352 9.45 2.49 20.42
C PHE A 352 9.76 2.50 18.92
N ALA A 353 9.07 3.33 18.14
CA ALA A 353 9.33 3.49 16.71
C ALA A 353 10.72 4.05 16.41
N MET A 354 11.21 5.04 17.18
CA MET A 354 12.55 5.59 17.03
C MET A 354 13.64 4.53 17.24
N PHE A 355 13.50 3.69 18.28
CA PHE A 355 14.44 2.58 18.52
C PHE A 355 14.35 1.52 17.43
N THR A 356 13.15 1.25 16.93
CA THR A 356 12.93 0.32 15.82
C THR A 356 13.61 0.82 14.55
N ASN A 357 13.42 2.09 14.20
CA ASN A 357 14.09 2.73 13.05
C ASN A 357 15.61 2.61 13.15
N LEU A 358 16.19 2.94 14.32
CA LEU A 358 17.62 2.78 14.57
C LEU A 358 18.09 1.32 14.37
N ALA A 359 17.31 0.34 14.85
CA ALA A 359 17.64 -1.08 14.70
C ALA A 359 17.62 -1.52 13.23
N ILE A 360 16.62 -1.08 12.45
CA ILE A 360 16.54 -1.34 11.00
C ILE A 360 17.76 -0.74 10.30
N VAL A 361 18.08 0.53 10.57
CA VAL A 361 19.21 1.22 9.93
C VAL A 361 20.54 0.51 10.25
N LYS A 362 20.77 0.12 11.51
CA LYS A 362 21.96 -0.65 11.90
C LYS A 362 22.07 -1.97 11.15
N LEU A 363 20.96 -2.70 11.04
CA LEU A 363 20.91 -3.96 10.32
C LEU A 363 21.25 -3.73 8.84
N VAL A 364 20.62 -2.76 8.19
CA VAL A 364 20.86 -2.43 6.78
C VAL A 364 22.32 -2.06 6.52
N ILE A 365 22.93 -1.24 7.39
CA ILE A 365 24.36 -0.88 7.30
C ILE A 365 25.24 -2.12 7.41
N SER A 366 24.95 -3.01 8.38
CA SER A 366 25.72 -4.23 8.58
C SER A 366 25.67 -5.19 7.39
N LYS A 367 24.61 -5.12 6.56
CA LYS A 367 24.41 -5.99 5.39
C LYS A 367 24.84 -5.33 4.08
N LYS A 368 24.84 -4.01 4.03
CA LYS A 368 25.21 -3.22 2.84
C LYS A 368 26.29 -2.20 3.21
N ASN A 369 25.94 -0.92 3.30
CA ASN A 369 26.84 0.16 3.62
C ASN A 369 26.08 1.37 4.17
N ASP A 370 26.82 2.42 4.50
CA ASP A 370 26.31 3.66 5.09
C ASP A 370 25.31 4.42 4.19
N LEU A 371 25.44 4.33 2.85
CA LEU A 371 24.49 4.95 1.92
C LEU A 371 23.10 4.32 2.05
N TRP A 372 23.03 2.99 2.13
CA TRP A 372 21.78 2.27 2.35
C TRP A 372 21.20 2.58 3.74
N GLY A 373 22.06 2.78 4.75
CA GLY A 373 21.66 3.26 6.07
C GLY A 373 20.97 4.63 6.01
N TRP A 374 21.57 5.60 5.32
CA TRP A 374 20.98 6.92 5.12
C TRP A 374 19.68 6.88 4.34
N ALA A 375 19.64 6.14 3.23
CA ALA A 375 18.42 5.99 2.43
C ALA A 375 17.27 5.42 3.27
N THR A 376 17.56 4.41 4.10
CA THR A 376 16.61 3.80 5.04
C THR A 376 16.12 4.81 6.07
N PHE A 377 17.05 5.55 6.70
CA PHE A 377 16.71 6.55 7.71
C PHE A 377 15.83 7.65 7.14
N ILE A 378 16.21 8.22 6.00
CA ILE A 378 15.47 9.28 5.30
C ILE A 378 14.08 8.78 4.91
N PHE A 379 13.98 7.57 4.34
CA PHE A 379 12.70 6.98 3.97
C PHE A 379 11.77 6.85 5.18
N ILE A 380 12.21 6.29 6.30
CA ILE A 380 11.35 6.08 7.48
C ILE A 380 11.02 7.40 8.19
N THR A 381 11.95 8.36 8.22
CA THR A 381 11.76 9.61 8.99
C THR A 381 10.97 10.66 8.25
N ILE A 382 11.11 10.79 6.92
CA ILE A 382 10.42 11.80 6.12
C ILE A 382 9.04 11.34 5.69
N PHE A 383 8.83 10.03 5.49
CA PHE A 383 7.58 9.54 4.94
C PHE A 383 6.44 9.69 5.98
N PRO A 384 5.45 10.57 5.73
CA PRO A 384 4.57 11.12 6.77
C PRO A 384 3.64 10.08 7.40
N ILE A 385 3.44 8.95 6.72
CA ILE A 385 2.51 7.91 7.14
C ILE A 385 2.97 7.21 8.42
N PHE A 386 4.28 7.04 8.64
CA PHE A 386 4.80 6.36 9.81
C PHE A 386 4.50 7.14 11.10
N PRO A 387 4.98 8.41 11.26
CA PRO A 387 4.66 9.18 12.46
C PRO A 387 3.15 9.41 12.63
N TYR A 388 2.38 9.53 11.55
CA TYR A 388 0.92 9.60 11.65
C TYR A 388 0.30 8.36 12.31
N TRP A 389 0.67 7.16 11.87
CA TRP A 389 0.13 5.92 12.46
C TRP A 389 0.66 5.62 13.85
N TYR A 390 1.84 6.13 14.21
CA TYR A 390 2.35 6.06 15.59
C TYR A 390 1.60 7.00 16.54
N MET A 391 1.14 8.14 16.03
CA MET A 391 0.26 9.08 16.76
C MET A 391 -1.21 8.68 16.72
N THR A 392 -1.57 7.67 15.92
CA THR A 392 -2.93 7.13 15.86
C THR A 392 -3.12 6.05 16.90
N PHE A 393 -4.09 6.24 17.79
CA PHE A 393 -4.59 5.19 18.66
C PHE A 393 -5.37 4.16 17.84
N ASP A 394 -4.62 3.17 17.37
CA ASP A 394 -5.09 1.95 16.73
C ASP A 394 -4.01 0.87 16.89
N LYS A 395 -4.40 -0.40 16.85
CA LYS A 395 -3.46 -1.55 16.92
C LYS A 395 -2.40 -1.53 15.82
N THR A 396 -2.68 -0.89 14.67
CA THR A 396 -1.81 -0.87 13.48
C THR A 396 -0.42 -0.31 13.78
N GLY A 397 -0.32 0.82 14.51
CA GLY A 397 0.96 1.47 14.79
C GLY A 397 1.92 0.59 15.60
N LEU A 398 1.42 -0.07 16.65
CA LEU A 398 2.22 -1.03 17.42
C LEU A 398 2.51 -2.31 16.63
N PHE A 399 1.50 -2.82 15.90
CA PHE A 399 1.65 -4.03 15.09
C PHE A 399 2.78 -3.91 14.07
N ILE A 400 2.91 -2.77 13.37
CA ILE A 400 3.96 -2.58 12.36
C ILE A 400 5.37 -2.60 12.99
N LEU A 401 5.51 -2.10 14.22
CA LEU A 401 6.79 -2.11 14.96
C LEU A 401 7.14 -3.52 15.44
N ILE A 402 6.16 -4.26 15.98
CA ILE A 402 6.32 -5.67 16.39
C ILE A 402 6.72 -6.53 15.18
N PHE A 403 6.06 -6.31 14.04
CA PHE A 403 6.39 -6.98 12.78
C PHE A 403 7.83 -6.68 12.35
N ALA A 404 8.28 -5.42 12.44
CA ALA A 404 9.66 -5.06 12.11
C ALA A 404 10.68 -5.79 12.99
N TRP A 405 10.43 -5.89 14.29
CA TRP A 405 11.30 -6.64 15.18
C TRP A 405 11.29 -8.15 14.94
N PHE A 406 10.15 -8.72 14.58
CA PHE A 406 10.08 -10.11 14.12
C PHE A 406 10.94 -10.33 12.87
N MET A 407 10.87 -9.42 11.89
CA MET A 407 11.70 -9.47 10.68
C MET A 407 13.20 -9.35 11.00
N ILE A 408 13.60 -8.39 11.84
CA ILE A 408 14.99 -8.24 12.30
C ILE A 408 15.49 -9.53 12.97
N SER A 409 14.67 -10.10 13.85
CA SER A 409 15.02 -11.31 14.62
C SER A 409 15.08 -12.56 13.76
N SER A 410 14.38 -12.56 12.63
CA SER A 410 14.31 -13.71 11.71
C SER A 410 15.47 -13.78 10.73
N VAL A 411 16.22 -12.69 10.49
CA VAL A 411 17.35 -12.68 9.53
C VAL A 411 18.36 -13.81 9.81
N PRO A 412 18.82 -14.05 11.05
CA PRO A 412 19.75 -15.13 11.36
C PRO A 412 19.28 -16.54 10.96
N MET A 413 17.97 -16.81 10.93
CA MET A 413 17.43 -18.13 10.58
C MET A 413 17.77 -18.55 9.14
N PHE A 414 18.16 -17.61 8.27
CA PHE A 414 18.45 -17.83 6.84
C PHE A 414 19.90 -17.64 6.46
N GLU A 415 20.68 -17.03 7.35
CA GLU A 415 22.08 -16.74 7.11
C GLU A 415 22.99 -17.63 7.94
N ASP A 416 22.58 -17.96 9.17
CA ASP A 416 23.38 -18.75 10.09
C ASP A 416 23.10 -20.24 9.88
N ASP A 417 24.15 -21.06 9.99
CA ASP A 417 24.00 -22.51 10.01
C ASP A 417 23.33 -22.99 11.31
N LYS A 418 23.52 -22.27 12.42
CA LYS A 418 22.92 -22.61 13.71
C LYS A 418 22.51 -21.36 14.46
N LEU A 419 21.32 -21.40 15.04
CA LEU A 419 20.83 -20.33 15.90
C LEU A 419 21.34 -20.50 17.32
N ASN A 420 21.75 -19.39 17.94
CA ASN A 420 22.04 -19.34 19.37
C ASN A 420 20.78 -19.09 20.21
N THR A 421 20.88 -19.32 21.51
CA THR A 421 19.74 -19.21 22.45
C THR A 421 19.10 -17.82 22.44
N VAL A 422 19.90 -16.75 22.35
CA VAL A 422 19.39 -15.37 22.33
C VAL A 422 18.57 -15.10 21.06
N GLN A 423 19.03 -15.58 19.90
CA GLN A 423 18.28 -15.48 18.65
C GLN A 423 16.95 -16.24 18.73
N ILE A 424 16.97 -17.46 19.26
CA ILE A 424 15.76 -18.29 19.44
C ILE A 424 14.75 -17.57 20.35
N ILE A 425 15.19 -17.04 21.50
CA ILE A 425 14.34 -16.30 22.43
C ILE A 425 13.74 -15.07 21.75
N LYS A 426 14.53 -14.29 21.00
CA LYS A 426 14.03 -13.11 20.29
C LYS A 426 12.96 -13.47 19.26
N ILE A 427 13.14 -14.54 18.49
CA ILE A 427 12.16 -14.99 17.49
C ILE A 427 10.88 -15.44 18.18
N ILE A 428 10.97 -16.23 19.25
CA ILE A 428 9.80 -16.68 20.03
C ILE A 428 9.06 -15.48 20.63
N PHE A 429 9.78 -14.55 21.25
CA PHE A 429 9.20 -13.37 21.87
C PHE A 429 8.44 -12.49 20.86
N TRP A 430 9.12 -12.06 19.80
CA TRP A 430 8.49 -11.20 18.79
C TRP A 430 7.44 -11.94 17.96
N GLY A 431 7.63 -13.22 17.67
CA GLY A 431 6.64 -14.05 16.98
C GLY A 431 5.38 -14.28 17.84
N SER A 432 5.54 -14.45 19.14
CA SER A 432 4.40 -14.58 20.07
C SER A 432 3.63 -13.27 20.20
N LEU A 433 4.33 -12.14 20.35
CA LEU A 433 3.68 -10.83 20.33
C LEU A 433 2.93 -10.59 19.02
N LEU A 434 3.51 -10.99 17.89
CA LEU A 434 2.89 -10.82 16.58
C LEU A 434 1.55 -11.54 16.47
N VAL A 435 1.47 -12.81 16.87
CA VAL A 435 0.23 -13.62 16.81
C VAL A 435 -0.79 -13.24 17.87
N LEU A 436 -0.36 -12.67 19.00
CA LEU A 436 -1.25 -12.15 20.03
C LEU A 436 -1.83 -10.77 19.67
N PHE A 437 -1.05 -9.95 18.97
CA PHE A 437 -1.53 -8.64 18.50
C PHE A 437 -2.50 -8.75 17.34
N ARG A 438 -2.32 -9.78 16.49
CA ARG A 438 -3.11 -10.04 15.29
C ARG A 438 -3.21 -11.54 15.01
N ASN A 439 -4.42 -12.08 15.12
CA ASN A 439 -4.68 -13.53 15.01
C ASN A 439 -4.32 -14.09 13.63
N ASP A 440 -4.47 -13.31 12.56
CA ASP A 440 -4.12 -13.68 11.19
C ASP A 440 -2.61 -13.89 10.97
N MET A 441 -1.77 -13.39 11.88
CA MET A 441 -0.32 -13.55 11.79
C MET A 441 0.16 -14.96 12.13
N ILE A 442 -0.69 -15.81 12.71
CA ILE A 442 -0.33 -17.23 12.93
C ILE A 442 -0.03 -17.93 11.61
N TYR A 443 -0.75 -17.58 10.55
CA TYR A 443 -0.52 -18.11 9.20
C TYR A 443 0.84 -17.67 8.65
N VAL A 444 1.22 -16.41 8.91
CA VAL A 444 2.52 -15.85 8.52
C VAL A 444 3.65 -16.59 9.24
N VAL A 445 3.58 -16.73 10.56
CA VAL A 445 4.61 -17.44 11.35
C VAL A 445 4.70 -18.92 10.95
N PHE A 446 3.57 -19.60 10.78
CA PHE A 446 3.52 -21.01 10.41
C PHE A 446 4.14 -21.26 9.03
N MET A 447 3.70 -20.50 8.01
CA MET A 447 4.24 -20.64 6.66
C MET A 447 5.72 -20.28 6.60
N SER A 448 6.15 -19.24 7.33
CA SER A 448 7.57 -18.93 7.47
C SER A 448 8.34 -20.17 7.95
N SER A 449 7.87 -20.79 9.02
CA SER A 449 8.54 -21.94 9.63
C SER A 449 8.62 -23.13 8.67
N ILE A 450 7.58 -23.41 7.87
CA ILE A 450 7.60 -24.44 6.82
C ILE A 450 8.68 -24.15 5.78
N ILE A 451 8.77 -22.91 5.30
CA ILE A 451 9.74 -22.53 4.27
C ILE A 451 11.16 -22.61 4.83
N GLY A 452 11.37 -22.12 6.05
CA GLY A 452 12.64 -22.30 6.74
C GLY A 452 12.99 -23.77 6.93
N PHE A 453 11.99 -24.61 7.20
CA PHE A 453 12.19 -26.05 7.29
C PHE A 453 12.63 -26.65 5.94
N ILE A 454 11.99 -26.28 4.82
CA ILE A 454 12.38 -26.76 3.48
C ILE A 454 13.80 -26.30 3.14
N PHE A 455 14.07 -25.00 3.28
CA PHE A 455 15.27 -24.37 2.76
C PHE A 455 16.42 -24.24 3.73
N ASN A 456 16.32 -24.50 5.04
CA ASN A 456 17.50 -24.48 5.93
C ASN A 456 17.58 -25.74 6.79
N LYS A 457 18.23 -26.78 6.24
CA LYS A 457 18.42 -28.08 6.90
C LYS A 457 19.05 -27.97 8.29
N ASN A 458 19.97 -27.02 8.48
CA ASN A 458 20.76 -26.91 9.70
C ASN A 458 19.97 -26.30 10.87
N THR A 459 18.96 -25.45 10.58
CA THR A 459 18.13 -24.80 11.61
C THR A 459 16.78 -25.49 11.85
N ARG A 460 16.42 -26.55 11.12
CA ARG A 460 15.13 -27.26 11.20
C ARG A 460 14.67 -27.59 12.62
N LYS A 461 15.56 -28.12 13.47
CA LYS A 461 15.22 -28.48 14.85
C LYS A 461 14.82 -27.23 15.66
N HIS A 462 15.55 -26.13 15.50
CA HIS A 462 15.20 -24.87 16.16
C HIS A 462 13.88 -24.31 15.62
N LEU A 463 13.66 -24.34 14.30
CA LEU A 463 12.41 -23.88 13.69
C LEU A 463 11.20 -24.64 14.21
N PHE A 464 11.32 -25.96 14.37
CA PHE A 464 10.28 -26.78 14.97
C PHE A 464 9.94 -26.31 16.39
N TRP A 465 10.94 -26.13 17.26
CA TRP A 465 10.72 -25.69 18.64
C TRP A 465 10.20 -24.26 18.75
N ILE A 466 10.69 -23.36 17.89
CA ILE A 466 10.19 -21.98 17.78
C ILE A 466 8.70 -22.00 17.42
N LEU A 467 8.32 -22.74 16.38
CA LEU A 467 6.94 -22.84 15.95
C LEU A 467 6.07 -23.47 17.02
N LEU A 468 6.51 -24.57 17.63
CA LEU A 468 5.79 -25.24 18.71
C LEU A 468 5.53 -24.29 19.87
N MET A 469 6.53 -23.50 20.29
CA MET A 469 6.37 -22.55 21.40
C MET A 469 5.42 -21.40 21.05
N ILE A 470 5.54 -20.82 19.85
CA ILE A 470 4.63 -19.75 19.42
C ILE A 470 3.19 -20.29 19.31
N SER A 471 3.00 -21.48 18.74
CA SER A 471 1.70 -22.15 18.68
C SER A 471 1.15 -22.48 20.05
N PHE A 472 1.98 -22.94 20.99
CA PHE A 472 1.59 -23.19 22.37
C PHE A 472 1.08 -21.91 23.05
N ILE A 473 1.78 -20.79 22.90
CA ILE A 473 1.36 -19.49 23.44
C ILE A 473 0.06 -19.02 22.78
N TYR A 474 -0.03 -19.09 21.44
CA TYR A 474 -1.22 -18.70 20.70
C TYR A 474 -2.46 -19.51 21.09
N LEU A 475 -2.33 -20.83 21.18
CA LEU A 475 -3.42 -21.73 21.56
C LEU A 475 -3.76 -21.58 23.05
N GLY A 476 -2.77 -21.48 23.93
CA GLY A 476 -2.98 -21.21 25.36
C GLY A 476 -3.75 -19.91 25.57
N TRP A 477 -3.40 -18.85 24.85
CA TRP A 477 -4.13 -17.59 24.89
C TRP A 477 -5.56 -17.73 24.36
N ASN A 478 -5.71 -18.15 23.10
CA ASN A 478 -7.00 -18.10 22.40
C ASN A 478 -7.99 -19.22 22.81
N LYS A 479 -7.51 -20.40 23.21
CA LYS A 479 -8.38 -21.55 23.53
C LYS A 479 -8.57 -21.77 25.03
N VAL A 480 -7.62 -21.35 25.87
CA VAL A 480 -7.69 -21.56 27.32
C VAL A 480 -8.00 -20.24 28.03
N LEU A 481 -7.12 -19.24 27.93
CA LEU A 481 -7.23 -18.00 28.71
C LEU A 481 -8.45 -17.17 28.30
N ILE A 482 -8.65 -16.89 27.01
CA ILE A 482 -9.82 -16.14 26.52
C ILE A 482 -11.13 -16.79 26.96
N LYS A 483 -11.22 -18.13 26.88
CA LYS A 483 -12.42 -18.87 27.29
C LYS A 483 -12.71 -18.72 28.79
N SER A 484 -11.68 -18.56 29.62
CA SER A 484 -11.82 -18.33 31.06
C SER A 484 -12.21 -16.88 31.41
N MET A 485 -11.99 -15.92 30.51
CA MET A 485 -12.23 -14.49 30.75
C MET A 485 -13.67 -14.04 30.47
N ASP A 486 -14.57 -14.95 30.05
CA ASP A 486 -15.98 -14.67 29.74
C ASP A 486 -16.15 -13.56 28.68
N LEU A 487 -15.28 -13.59 27.66
CA LEU A 487 -15.28 -12.65 26.53
C LEU A 487 -16.31 -13.07 25.47
N VAL A 488 -16.93 -12.08 24.85
CA VAL A 488 -17.77 -12.32 23.66
C VAL A 488 -16.87 -12.71 22.48
N PRO A 489 -17.10 -13.84 21.79
CA PRO A 489 -16.29 -14.24 20.65
C PRO A 489 -16.51 -13.33 19.44
N SER A 490 -15.54 -13.31 18.53
CA SER A 490 -15.63 -12.58 17.26
C SER A 490 -16.74 -13.18 16.37
N PRO A 491 -17.50 -12.36 15.63
CA PRO A 491 -18.41 -12.85 14.59
C PRO A 491 -17.67 -13.66 13.52
N GLN A 492 -18.27 -14.76 13.06
CA GLN A 492 -17.77 -15.57 11.95
C GLN A 492 -17.83 -14.82 10.61
N ALA A 493 -18.73 -13.84 10.49
CA ALA A 493 -18.84 -12.97 9.32
C ALA A 493 -17.50 -12.36 8.89
N GLU A 494 -16.62 -12.05 9.84
CA GLU A 494 -15.30 -11.45 9.60
C GLU A 494 -14.37 -12.32 8.74
N MET A 495 -14.64 -13.63 8.64
CA MET A 495 -13.86 -14.56 7.81
C MET A 495 -14.48 -14.82 6.43
N LEU A 496 -15.65 -14.22 6.13
CA LEU A 496 -16.51 -14.60 5.01
C LEU A 496 -16.60 -13.52 3.91
N SER A 497 -15.71 -12.53 3.90
CA SER A 497 -15.70 -11.46 2.88
C SER A 497 -15.70 -12.00 1.45
N ILE A 498 -14.80 -12.95 1.13
CA ILE A 498 -14.73 -13.54 -0.21
C ILE A 498 -16.01 -14.32 -0.56
N PRO A 499 -16.48 -15.31 0.25
CA PRO A 499 -17.71 -16.01 -0.07
C PRO A 499 -18.94 -15.12 -0.24
N ILE A 500 -19.11 -14.12 0.65
CA ILE A 500 -20.25 -13.19 0.59
C ILE A 500 -20.19 -12.37 -0.70
N GLN A 501 -19.04 -11.78 -1.02
CA GLN A 501 -18.86 -10.99 -2.24
C GLN A 501 -19.13 -11.82 -3.50
N GLN A 502 -18.63 -13.06 -3.55
CA GLN A 502 -18.84 -13.95 -4.69
C GLN A 502 -20.32 -14.34 -4.88
N VAL A 503 -21.03 -14.71 -3.81
CA VAL A 503 -22.47 -15.06 -3.89
C VAL A 503 -23.30 -13.86 -4.31
N ILE A 504 -23.11 -12.70 -3.67
CA ILE A 504 -23.92 -11.51 -3.95
C ILE A 504 -23.68 -11.01 -5.39
N ARG A 505 -22.43 -11.00 -5.86
CA ARG A 505 -22.13 -10.63 -7.25
C ARG A 505 -22.76 -11.59 -8.24
N SER A 506 -22.59 -12.90 -8.02
CA SER A 506 -23.16 -13.93 -8.89
C SER A 506 -24.68 -13.83 -8.98
N TYR A 507 -25.37 -13.57 -7.86
CA TYR A 507 -26.82 -13.34 -7.88
C TYR A 507 -27.20 -12.06 -8.63
N ARG A 508 -26.40 -10.99 -8.49
CA ARG A 508 -26.64 -9.72 -9.18
C ARG A 508 -26.49 -9.84 -10.70
N GLU A 509 -25.49 -10.59 -11.16
CA GLU A 509 -25.17 -10.73 -12.58
C GLU A 509 -26.02 -11.81 -13.27
N THR A 510 -26.28 -12.93 -12.60
CA THR A 510 -26.96 -14.10 -13.16
C THR A 510 -27.95 -14.70 -12.15
N PRO A 511 -29.03 -13.98 -11.76
CA PRO A 511 -29.99 -14.46 -10.76
C PRO A 511 -30.69 -15.77 -11.16
N GLU A 512 -30.82 -16.03 -12.46
CA GLU A 512 -31.44 -17.23 -13.04
C GLU A 512 -30.68 -18.53 -12.75
N VAL A 513 -29.39 -18.44 -12.42
CA VAL A 513 -28.57 -19.59 -12.04
C VAL A 513 -28.97 -20.12 -10.66
N PHE A 514 -29.56 -19.28 -9.81
CA PHE A 514 -29.93 -19.65 -8.45
C PHE A 514 -31.31 -20.33 -8.43
N SER A 515 -31.36 -21.53 -7.86
CA SER A 515 -32.64 -22.19 -7.60
C SER A 515 -33.47 -21.43 -6.55
N LYS A 516 -34.80 -21.58 -6.59
CA LYS A 516 -35.70 -21.01 -5.55
C LYS A 516 -35.28 -21.39 -4.13
N ASN A 517 -34.75 -22.61 -3.96
CA ASN A 517 -34.23 -23.08 -2.67
C ASN A 517 -32.95 -22.32 -2.27
N GLU A 518 -32.01 -22.11 -3.18
CA GLU A 518 -30.79 -21.34 -2.90
C GLU A 518 -31.10 -19.88 -2.57
N ILE A 519 -31.99 -19.24 -3.33
CA ILE A 519 -32.46 -17.87 -3.04
C ILE A 519 -33.06 -17.81 -1.63
N LYS A 520 -33.89 -18.79 -1.24
CA LYS A 520 -34.45 -18.86 0.12
C LYS A 520 -33.36 -19.03 1.18
N LYS A 521 -32.35 -19.88 0.94
CA LYS A 521 -31.22 -20.08 1.86
C LYS A 521 -30.41 -18.81 2.05
N VAL A 522 -30.07 -18.09 0.97
CA VAL A 522 -29.29 -16.84 1.06
C VAL A 522 -30.11 -15.75 1.74
N ASN A 523 -31.38 -15.56 1.38
CA ASN A 523 -32.26 -14.61 2.09
C ASN A 523 -32.35 -14.93 3.58
N THR A 524 -32.44 -16.20 3.96
CA THR A 524 -32.45 -16.59 5.38
C THR A 524 -31.10 -16.29 6.05
N ALA A 525 -30.00 -16.54 5.34
CA ALA A 525 -28.65 -16.35 5.85
C ALA A 525 -28.24 -14.87 5.98
N MET A 526 -28.79 -14.01 5.12
CA MET A 526 -28.40 -12.61 4.99
C MET A 526 -29.62 -11.69 5.16
N SER A 527 -30.19 -11.62 6.36
CA SER A 527 -31.35 -10.78 6.66
C SER A 527 -31.18 -10.00 7.96
N ALA A 528 -29.94 -9.71 8.37
CA ALA A 528 -29.67 -9.05 9.65
C ALA A 528 -30.32 -7.66 9.77
N LEU A 529 -30.47 -6.94 8.66
CA LEU A 529 -31.12 -5.62 8.59
C LEU A 529 -32.50 -5.67 7.90
N ASP A 530 -33.16 -6.83 7.91
CA ASP A 530 -34.48 -7.05 7.28
C ASP A 530 -34.51 -6.72 5.77
N LEU A 531 -33.36 -6.78 5.11
CA LEU A 531 -33.23 -6.63 3.67
C LEU A 531 -33.41 -7.97 2.97
N ASN A 532 -34.08 -7.97 1.82
CA ASN A 532 -34.10 -9.12 0.91
C ASN A 532 -32.87 -9.10 -0.03
N LEU A 533 -32.61 -10.23 -0.69
CA LEU A 533 -31.44 -10.42 -1.53
C LEU A 533 -31.32 -9.42 -2.69
N ASN A 534 -32.45 -8.92 -3.22
CA ASN A 534 -32.46 -7.88 -4.25
C ASN A 534 -32.07 -6.50 -3.70
N GLN A 535 -32.33 -6.21 -2.43
CA GLN A 535 -31.87 -5.00 -1.77
C GLN A 535 -30.39 -5.12 -1.43
N ILE A 536 -29.97 -6.27 -0.90
CA ILE A 536 -28.57 -6.55 -0.56
C ILE A 536 -27.66 -6.49 -1.78
N SER A 537 -28.12 -6.98 -2.93
CA SER A 537 -27.35 -6.91 -4.17
C SER A 537 -27.14 -5.48 -4.68
N LYS A 538 -28.01 -4.53 -4.31
CA LYS A 538 -27.83 -3.10 -4.62
C LYS A 538 -26.77 -2.44 -3.74
N GLU A 539 -26.59 -2.92 -2.51
CA GLU A 539 -25.54 -2.47 -1.59
C GLU A 539 -24.15 -3.05 -1.92
N TYR A 540 -24.07 -3.94 -2.92
CA TYR A 540 -22.82 -4.54 -3.36
C TYR A 540 -21.84 -3.47 -3.85
N ASN A 541 -20.69 -3.40 -3.15
CA ASN A 541 -19.53 -2.64 -3.54
C ASN A 541 -18.38 -3.61 -3.82
N TYR A 542 -17.81 -3.53 -5.03
CA TYR A 542 -16.78 -4.46 -5.48
C TYR A 542 -15.44 -4.33 -4.75
N GLY A 543 -15.16 -3.18 -4.14
CA GLY A 543 -13.93 -2.89 -3.39
C GLY A 543 -14.10 -2.82 -1.87
N LEU A 544 -15.33 -3.02 -1.36
CA LEU A 544 -15.64 -2.95 0.07
C LEU A 544 -16.67 -4.01 0.48
N ALA A 545 -16.24 -4.99 1.27
CA ALA A 545 -17.09 -6.09 1.71
C ALA A 545 -18.03 -5.75 2.86
N ASP A 546 -17.77 -4.67 3.61
CA ASP A 546 -18.48 -4.39 4.88
C ASP A 546 -20.01 -4.20 4.70
N ASN A 547 -20.44 -3.56 3.61
CA ASN A 547 -21.86 -3.34 3.32
C ASN A 547 -22.65 -4.65 3.24
N THR A 548 -22.13 -5.63 2.51
CA THR A 548 -22.79 -6.95 2.34
C THR A 548 -22.51 -7.89 3.50
N LYS A 549 -21.31 -7.81 4.11
CA LYS A 549 -20.94 -8.61 5.30
C LYS A 549 -21.83 -8.31 6.50
N SER A 550 -22.19 -7.04 6.71
CA SER A 550 -23.10 -6.61 7.80
C SER A 550 -24.50 -7.21 7.71
N GLN A 551 -24.88 -7.79 6.56
CA GLN A 551 -26.18 -8.41 6.37
C GLN A 551 -26.25 -9.85 6.88
N LEU A 552 -25.11 -10.48 7.23
CA LEU A 552 -25.09 -11.87 7.70
C LEU A 552 -25.82 -12.00 9.04
N THR A 553 -26.93 -12.75 9.03
CA THR A 553 -27.79 -12.94 10.20
C THR A 553 -27.05 -13.64 11.32
N GLY A 554 -27.07 -13.04 12.51
CA GLY A 554 -26.35 -13.54 13.67
C GLY A 554 -24.91 -13.03 13.75
N SER A 555 -24.56 -11.91 13.12
CA SER A 555 -23.28 -11.22 13.32
C SER A 555 -23.45 -9.86 14.03
N GLU A 556 -24.66 -9.31 13.98
CA GLU A 556 -25.09 -8.05 14.59
C GLU A 556 -25.10 -8.07 16.12
N TRP A 557 -25.29 -9.25 16.72
CA TRP A 557 -25.54 -9.39 18.16
C TRP A 557 -24.33 -9.05 19.03
N VAL A 558 -23.10 -9.13 18.50
CA VAL A 558 -21.88 -8.81 19.27
C VAL A 558 -21.88 -7.35 19.72
N TRP A 559 -22.51 -6.46 18.94
CA TRP A 559 -22.56 -5.02 19.20
C TRP A 559 -23.76 -4.56 20.03
N GLN A 560 -24.78 -5.43 20.18
CA GLN A 560 -26.02 -5.12 20.89
C GLN A 560 -26.09 -5.77 22.28
N TYR A 561 -25.03 -6.47 22.68
CA TYR A 561 -25.08 -7.32 23.85
C TYR A 561 -24.82 -6.54 25.15
N SER A 562 -25.82 -6.49 26.02
CA SER A 562 -25.85 -5.60 27.19
C SER A 562 -26.01 -6.30 28.55
N LEU A 563 -25.66 -7.59 28.65
CA LEU A 563 -25.96 -8.37 29.87
C LEU A 563 -24.77 -8.48 30.85
N PRO A 564 -24.99 -8.28 32.17
CA PRO A 564 -23.97 -8.41 33.20
C PRO A 564 -23.26 -9.77 33.24
N LYS A 565 -22.05 -9.77 33.82
CA LYS A 565 -21.24 -10.97 34.07
C LYS A 565 -22.01 -11.97 34.96
N ASN A 566 -21.89 -13.27 34.65
CA ASN A 566 -22.52 -14.39 35.38
C ASN A 566 -24.06 -14.48 35.33
N ASP A 567 -24.73 -13.77 34.42
CA ASP A 567 -26.15 -14.01 34.19
C ASP A 567 -26.35 -15.32 33.40
N ARG A 568 -27.12 -16.27 33.94
CA ARG A 568 -27.52 -17.50 33.22
C ARG A 568 -28.22 -17.16 31.90
N LYS A 569 -28.96 -16.05 31.83
CA LYS A 569 -29.57 -15.54 30.60
C LYS A 569 -28.51 -15.15 29.57
N ARG A 570 -27.36 -14.61 30.01
CA ARG A 570 -26.25 -14.27 29.11
C ARG A 570 -25.66 -15.50 28.44
N GLN A 571 -25.42 -16.58 29.18
CA GLN A 571 -24.83 -17.80 28.60
C GLN A 571 -25.79 -18.49 27.61
N VAL A 572 -27.08 -18.59 27.99
CA VAL A 572 -28.10 -19.21 27.13
C VAL A 572 -28.28 -18.42 25.84
N THR A 573 -28.35 -17.10 25.93
CA THR A 573 -28.51 -16.23 24.76
C THR A 573 -27.25 -16.24 23.88
N LEU A 574 -26.04 -16.20 24.46
CA LEU A 574 -24.78 -16.33 23.69
C LEU A 574 -24.73 -17.64 22.89
N GLN A 575 -25.04 -18.77 23.54
CA GLN A 575 -25.07 -20.07 22.87
C GLN A 575 -26.15 -20.12 21.77
N THR A 576 -27.29 -19.49 22.01
CA THR A 576 -28.38 -19.41 21.03
C THR A 576 -27.97 -18.59 19.81
N GLN A 577 -27.34 -17.43 20.01
CA GLN A 577 -26.84 -16.58 18.92
C GLN A 577 -25.71 -17.25 18.13
N LEU A 578 -24.76 -17.91 18.80
CA LEU A 578 -23.70 -18.67 18.13
C LEU A 578 -24.27 -19.83 17.31
N LYS A 579 -25.28 -20.56 17.82
CA LYS A 579 -25.97 -21.60 17.05
C LYS A 579 -26.71 -21.01 15.85
N LYS A 580 -27.36 -19.85 16.02
CA LYS A 580 -28.04 -19.10 14.96
C LYS A 580 -27.05 -18.70 13.86
N GLU A 581 -25.94 -18.06 14.23
CA GLU A 581 -24.87 -17.66 13.30
C GLU A 581 -24.31 -18.85 12.52
N ASN A 582 -23.90 -19.92 13.21
CA ASN A 582 -23.38 -21.14 12.58
C ASN A 582 -24.36 -21.72 11.55
N LYS A 583 -25.66 -21.71 11.85
CA LYS A 583 -26.69 -22.16 10.91
C LYS A 583 -26.71 -21.30 9.64
N HIS A 584 -26.69 -19.98 9.77
CA HIS A 584 -26.72 -19.07 8.62
C HIS A 584 -25.43 -19.11 7.80
N VAL A 585 -24.26 -19.21 8.45
CA VAL A 585 -22.98 -19.44 7.78
C VAL A 585 -23.03 -20.72 6.96
N ASN A 586 -23.52 -21.83 7.52
CA ASN A 586 -23.64 -23.09 6.79
C ASN A 586 -24.59 -23.00 5.59
N LEU A 587 -25.71 -22.28 5.73
CA LEU A 587 -26.63 -22.02 4.62
C LEU A 587 -25.92 -21.27 3.49
N LEU A 588 -25.25 -20.15 3.79
CA LEU A 588 -24.50 -19.37 2.82
C LEU A 588 -23.40 -20.21 2.16
N MET A 589 -22.59 -20.91 2.95
CA MET A 589 -21.49 -21.74 2.44
C MET A 589 -21.98 -22.90 1.56
N SER A 590 -23.20 -23.42 1.81
CA SER A 590 -23.79 -24.44 0.94
C SER A 590 -24.11 -23.88 -0.45
N VAL A 591 -24.63 -22.66 -0.53
CA VAL A 591 -24.94 -22.00 -1.81
C VAL A 591 -23.66 -21.59 -2.53
N TRP A 592 -22.70 -21.03 -1.78
CA TRP A 592 -21.39 -20.66 -2.29
C TRP A 592 -20.67 -21.83 -2.97
N LYS A 593 -20.59 -23.00 -2.30
CA LYS A 593 -19.96 -24.19 -2.88
C LYS A 593 -20.62 -24.66 -4.17
N ASN A 594 -21.96 -24.64 -4.22
CA ASN A 594 -22.71 -25.07 -5.41
C ASN A 594 -22.48 -24.14 -6.60
N ASN A 595 -22.33 -22.84 -6.34
CA ASN A 595 -22.24 -21.83 -7.40
C ASN A 595 -20.80 -21.61 -7.92
N LEU A 596 -19.78 -22.20 -7.28
CA LEU A 596 -18.38 -22.14 -7.74
C LEU A 596 -18.21 -22.53 -9.21
N THR A 597 -18.93 -23.57 -9.65
CA THR A 597 -18.87 -24.07 -11.05
C THR A 597 -19.94 -23.47 -11.95
N GLN A 598 -21.01 -22.90 -11.38
CA GLN A 598 -22.14 -22.36 -12.14
C GLN A 598 -21.88 -20.93 -12.60
N SER A 599 -21.17 -20.12 -11.80
CA SER A 599 -20.79 -18.74 -12.14
C SER A 599 -19.29 -18.46 -11.93
N PRO A 600 -18.37 -19.24 -12.53
CA PRO A 600 -16.93 -19.13 -12.25
C PRO A 600 -16.36 -17.75 -12.60
N LEU A 601 -16.88 -17.10 -13.65
CA LEU A 601 -16.44 -15.77 -14.05
C LEU A 601 -16.86 -14.68 -13.04
N SER A 602 -18.07 -14.75 -12.50
CA SER A 602 -18.53 -13.84 -11.44
C SER A 602 -17.72 -14.02 -10.17
N TYR A 603 -17.39 -15.26 -9.80
CA TYR A 603 -16.55 -15.55 -8.63
C TYR A 603 -15.14 -15.00 -8.80
N PHE A 604 -14.53 -15.22 -9.97
CA PHE A 604 -13.24 -14.63 -10.31
C PHE A 604 -13.29 -13.11 -10.24
N THR A 605 -14.28 -12.49 -10.88
CA THR A 605 -14.41 -11.03 -10.94
C THR A 605 -14.65 -10.42 -9.57
N ALA A 606 -15.50 -11.01 -8.72
CA ALA A 606 -15.71 -10.58 -7.34
C ALA A 606 -14.40 -10.61 -6.53
N THR A 607 -13.65 -11.71 -6.62
CA THR A 607 -12.39 -11.87 -5.89
C THR A 607 -11.35 -10.88 -6.37
N PHE A 608 -11.17 -10.77 -7.68
CA PHE A 608 -10.17 -9.90 -8.27
C PHE A 608 -10.50 -8.42 -8.00
N SER A 609 -11.77 -8.02 -8.10
CA SER A 609 -12.19 -6.64 -7.81
C SER A 609 -11.95 -6.23 -6.36
N ASN A 610 -11.90 -7.18 -5.44
CA ASN A 610 -11.64 -6.91 -4.02
C ASN A 610 -10.13 -6.79 -3.70
N VAL A 611 -9.23 -7.05 -4.66
CA VAL A 611 -7.78 -7.11 -4.42
C VAL A 611 -6.91 -6.42 -5.47
N TYR A 612 -7.46 -6.00 -6.60
CA TYR A 612 -6.64 -5.57 -7.74
C TYR A 612 -5.83 -4.30 -7.45
N HIS A 613 -6.32 -3.37 -6.62
CA HIS A 613 -5.57 -2.15 -6.27
C HIS A 613 -4.32 -2.41 -5.42
N TYR A 614 -4.13 -3.64 -4.93
CA TYR A 614 -2.86 -4.05 -4.35
C TYR A 614 -1.78 -4.31 -5.41
N MET A 615 -2.14 -4.56 -6.67
CA MET A 615 -1.20 -4.84 -7.78
C MET A 615 -1.36 -3.87 -8.97
N TYR A 616 -2.38 -3.02 -8.95
CA TYR A 616 -2.71 -2.04 -9.98
C TYR A 616 -2.50 -0.62 -9.45
N ILE A 617 -1.68 0.18 -10.13
CA ILE A 617 -1.32 1.54 -9.71
C ILE A 617 -2.21 2.63 -10.29
N PHE A 618 -2.82 2.40 -11.45
CA PHE A 618 -3.50 3.46 -12.22
C PHE A 618 -5.00 3.63 -11.86
N GLY A 619 -5.45 3.04 -10.76
CA GLY A 619 -6.88 2.98 -10.42
C GLY A 619 -7.46 4.29 -9.92
N ILE A 620 -8.67 4.61 -10.38
CA ILE A 620 -9.44 5.82 -10.08
C ILE A 620 -9.99 5.79 -8.66
N ASN A 621 -10.33 4.58 -8.19
CA ASN A 621 -10.81 4.32 -6.84
C ASN A 621 -9.65 3.84 -5.97
N HIS A 622 -8.69 4.71 -5.69
CA HIS A 622 -7.65 4.44 -4.70
C HIS A 622 -8.31 4.05 -3.37
N GLY A 623 -8.43 2.73 -3.14
CA GLY A 623 -9.33 2.16 -2.14
C GLY A 623 -9.18 2.84 -0.79
N ASN A 624 -10.31 3.17 -0.14
CA ASN A 624 -10.41 3.87 1.15
C ASN A 624 -9.13 4.65 1.50
N GLY A 625 -8.93 5.71 0.72
CA GLY A 625 -7.64 6.33 0.44
C GLY A 625 -6.73 6.62 1.63
N TYR A 626 -5.48 6.89 1.27
CA TYR A 626 -4.35 7.34 2.06
C TYR A 626 -4.68 8.63 2.82
N ARG A 627 -5.55 8.56 3.81
CA ARG A 627 -5.90 9.71 4.61
C ARG A 627 -4.90 9.80 5.75
N LEU A 628 -4.08 10.85 5.74
CA LEU A 628 -3.33 11.33 6.90
C LEU A 628 -4.24 11.97 7.96
N THR A 629 -5.55 11.72 7.86
CA THR A 629 -6.59 12.18 8.77
C THR A 629 -7.71 11.14 8.81
N TRP A 630 -8.09 10.67 10.00
CA TRP A 630 -9.39 10.03 10.16
C TRP A 630 -10.46 11.11 9.97
N ASN A 631 -11.48 10.84 9.15
CA ASN A 631 -12.59 11.77 8.97
C ASN A 631 -13.36 11.89 10.29
N GLY A 632 -13.13 12.98 11.02
CA GLY A 632 -13.94 13.38 12.16
C GLY A 632 -13.45 12.88 13.52
N ASN A 633 -13.97 13.54 14.55
CA ASN A 633 -13.74 13.17 15.93
C ASN A 633 -14.66 12.01 16.32
N VAL A 634 -14.21 10.78 16.05
CA VAL A 634 -14.96 9.54 16.38
C VAL A 634 -15.36 9.50 17.85
N VAL A 635 -14.51 10.04 18.74
CA VAL A 635 -14.73 10.08 20.19
C VAL A 635 -15.96 10.91 20.58
N ASN A 636 -16.30 11.95 19.80
CA ASN A 636 -17.49 12.80 20.06
C ASN A 636 -18.77 12.29 19.38
N SER A 637 -18.71 11.21 18.61
CA SER A 637 -19.93 10.61 18.05
C SER A 637 -20.82 10.08 19.17
N LYS A 638 -22.16 10.14 18.98
CA LYS A 638 -23.13 9.62 19.98
C LYS A 638 -22.84 8.17 20.38
N HIS A 639 -22.23 7.41 19.47
CA HIS A 639 -21.83 6.02 19.65
C HIS A 639 -20.75 5.81 20.70
N PHE A 640 -19.83 6.75 20.89
CA PHE A 640 -18.74 6.64 21.89
C PHE A 640 -18.84 7.65 23.02
N LYS A 641 -19.68 8.67 22.88
CA LYS A 641 -19.82 9.75 23.86
C LYS A 641 -20.32 9.19 25.18
N SER A 642 -19.52 9.37 26.23
CA SER A 642 -19.75 8.86 27.59
C SER A 642 -19.02 9.74 28.62
N ASN A 643 -19.24 9.51 29.92
CA ASN A 643 -18.53 10.23 30.99
C ASN A 643 -17.00 10.13 30.89
N LEU A 644 -16.48 9.02 30.35
CA LEU A 644 -15.04 8.81 30.19
C LEU A 644 -14.42 9.79 29.19
N VAL A 645 -15.15 10.10 28.13
CA VAL A 645 -14.68 10.91 26.99
C VAL A 645 -15.32 12.28 26.92
N HIS A 646 -16.17 12.64 27.89
CA HIS A 646 -16.88 13.93 27.94
C HIS A 646 -15.93 15.14 27.91
N SER A 647 -14.73 15.01 28.47
CA SER A 647 -13.68 16.04 28.44
C SER A 647 -12.65 15.82 27.34
N TYR A 648 -12.84 14.82 26.47
CA TYR A 648 -11.97 14.59 25.32
C TYR A 648 -12.37 15.54 24.20
N ASP A 649 -12.06 16.81 24.39
CA ASP A 649 -12.27 17.79 23.34
C ASP A 649 -11.14 17.69 22.32
N TYR A 650 -11.45 17.07 21.19
CA TYR A 650 -10.68 17.30 19.97
C TYR A 650 -10.82 18.77 19.51
N GLU A 651 -11.75 19.54 20.11
CA GLU A 651 -11.97 20.98 19.91
C GLU A 651 -10.90 21.89 20.55
N LEU A 652 -9.82 21.31 21.08
CA LEU A 652 -8.52 21.99 21.05
C LEU A 652 -8.05 22.28 19.60
N ILE A 653 -8.91 22.14 18.59
CA ILE A 653 -8.75 22.35 17.13
C ILE A 653 -10.06 22.87 16.50
N ASN A 654 -10.91 23.60 17.23
CA ASN A 654 -11.92 24.45 16.58
C ASN A 654 -11.31 25.82 16.25
N GLU A 655 -11.68 26.37 15.09
CA GLU A 655 -11.08 27.52 14.37
C GLU A 655 -10.95 28.85 15.14
N LYS A 656 -11.35 28.90 16.41
CA LYS A 656 -11.25 30.10 17.24
C LYS A 656 -10.49 29.75 18.53
N GLN A 657 -9.26 30.28 18.65
CA GLN A 657 -8.63 30.79 19.89
C GLN A 657 -7.17 30.39 20.22
N SER A 658 -6.37 29.76 19.35
CA SER A 658 -4.91 29.67 19.64
C SER A 658 -3.99 29.63 18.40
N GLY A 659 -2.74 30.06 18.54
CA GLY A 659 -1.74 29.94 17.46
C GLY A 659 -1.27 28.50 17.20
N LEU A 660 -1.45 27.59 18.16
CA LEU A 660 -1.08 26.18 18.00
C LEU A 660 -2.09 25.42 17.11
N THR A 661 -3.36 25.83 17.14
CA THR A 661 -4.43 25.22 16.34
C THR A 661 -4.36 25.58 14.88
N SER A 662 -4.06 26.84 14.55
CA SER A 662 -3.82 27.24 13.17
C SER A 662 -2.61 26.51 12.59
N PHE A 663 -1.51 26.38 13.36
CA PHE A 663 -0.34 25.60 12.96
C PHE A 663 -0.69 24.13 12.67
N ALA A 664 -1.38 23.43 13.60
CA ALA A 664 -1.73 22.03 13.40
C ALA A 664 -2.64 21.82 12.19
N THR A 665 -3.62 22.69 11.97
CA THR A 665 -4.53 22.62 10.81
C THR A 665 -3.78 22.89 9.50
N THR A 666 -2.95 23.93 9.45
CA THR A 666 -2.10 24.24 8.29
C THR A 666 -1.12 23.10 8.01
N MET A 667 -0.50 22.52 9.03
CA MET A 667 0.41 21.38 8.87
C MET A 667 -0.32 20.15 8.33
N ARG A 668 -1.49 19.80 8.87
CA ARG A 668 -2.30 18.69 8.35
C ARG A 668 -2.70 18.92 6.90
N LYS A 669 -3.09 20.15 6.53
CA LYS A 669 -3.38 20.53 5.13
C LYS A 669 -2.15 20.35 4.24
N ASN A 670 -1.01 20.95 4.61
CA ASN A 670 0.24 20.87 3.86
C ASN A 670 0.73 19.41 3.73
N MET A 671 0.54 18.59 4.75
CA MET A 671 0.85 17.17 4.72
C MET A 671 -0.09 16.40 3.79
N GLY A 672 -1.38 16.77 3.78
CA GLY A 672 -2.36 16.29 2.81
C GLY A 672 -1.96 16.63 1.36
N GLU A 673 -1.33 17.78 1.13
CA GLU A 673 -0.78 18.14 -0.18
C GLU A 673 0.51 17.36 -0.49
N LEU A 674 1.39 17.17 0.50
CA LEU A 674 2.66 16.44 0.36
C LEU A 674 2.46 14.98 -0.06
N ILE A 675 1.42 14.30 0.44
CA ILE A 675 1.11 12.92 0.03
C ILE A 675 0.62 12.81 -1.41
N HIS A 676 0.21 13.91 -2.03
CA HIS A 676 -0.14 13.98 -3.44
C HIS A 676 1.04 14.44 -4.30
N ALA A 677 2.22 14.71 -3.71
CA ALA A 677 3.43 15.01 -4.48
C ALA A 677 3.87 13.76 -5.25
N PRO A 678 4.30 13.84 -6.52
CA PRO A 678 4.49 12.69 -7.40
C PRO A 678 5.29 11.50 -6.83
N ILE A 679 6.47 11.76 -6.24
CA ILE A 679 7.31 10.69 -5.69
C ILE A 679 6.71 10.13 -4.40
N ILE A 680 6.26 11.00 -3.50
CA ILE A 680 5.72 10.59 -2.20
C ILE A 680 4.42 9.83 -2.41
N GLY A 681 3.55 10.40 -3.24
CA GLY A 681 2.29 9.85 -3.62
C GLY A 681 2.41 8.50 -4.33
N PHE A 682 3.42 8.28 -5.19
CA PHE A 682 3.65 6.95 -5.77
C PHE A 682 3.79 5.88 -4.68
N PHE A 683 4.51 6.18 -3.59
CA PHE A 683 4.63 5.29 -2.43
C PHE A 683 3.41 5.36 -1.49
N MET A 684 2.48 6.29 -1.71
CA MET A 684 1.14 6.33 -1.13
C MET A 684 0.11 5.70 -2.08
N VAL A 685 0.50 4.66 -2.81
CA VAL A 685 -0.43 3.78 -3.55
C VAL A 685 -0.07 2.33 -3.26
N ALA A 686 -1.08 1.50 -3.02
CA ALA A 686 -0.95 0.12 -2.56
C ALA A 686 -0.33 -0.74 -3.66
N GLY A 687 -0.85 -0.55 -4.88
CA GLY A 687 -0.33 -1.10 -6.13
C GLY A 687 1.18 -0.96 -6.26
N SER A 688 1.74 0.19 -5.90
CA SER A 688 3.17 0.46 -6.05
C SER A 688 4.01 -0.51 -5.22
N TRP A 689 3.57 -0.75 -3.99
CA TRP A 689 4.23 -1.70 -3.10
C TRP A 689 4.02 -3.15 -3.54
N GLY A 690 2.83 -3.50 -4.02
CA GLY A 690 2.60 -4.84 -4.60
C GLY A 690 3.49 -5.12 -5.80
N LEU A 691 3.67 -4.16 -6.71
CA LEU A 691 4.58 -4.29 -7.84
C LEU A 691 6.04 -4.41 -7.42
N ILE A 692 6.48 -3.60 -6.45
CA ILE A 692 7.84 -3.71 -5.89
C ILE A 692 8.06 -5.10 -5.31
N ILE A 693 7.08 -5.64 -4.58
CA ILE A 693 7.15 -6.99 -3.99
C ILE A 693 7.19 -8.07 -5.07
N LEU A 694 6.29 -8.01 -6.07
CA LEU A 694 6.29 -8.94 -7.19
C LEU A 694 7.62 -8.91 -7.95
N PHE A 695 8.19 -7.73 -8.15
CA PHE A 695 9.50 -7.58 -8.78
C PHE A 695 10.64 -8.16 -7.93
N ILE A 696 10.63 -7.95 -6.61
CA ILE A 696 11.62 -8.55 -5.69
C ILE A 696 11.48 -10.08 -5.68
N LEU A 697 10.25 -10.59 -5.74
CA LEU A 697 9.97 -12.02 -5.90
C LEU A 697 10.57 -12.56 -7.19
N LEU A 698 10.33 -11.87 -8.31
CA LEU A 698 10.94 -12.21 -9.58
C LEU A 698 12.47 -12.19 -9.50
N ASP A 699 13.09 -11.11 -9.03
CA ASP A 699 14.56 -10.98 -8.89
C ASP A 699 15.15 -12.16 -8.09
N SER A 700 14.45 -12.56 -7.03
CA SER A 700 14.86 -13.64 -6.16
C SER A 700 14.75 -15.02 -6.78
N VAL A 701 13.70 -15.27 -7.58
CA VAL A 701 13.55 -16.52 -8.36
C VAL A 701 14.50 -16.53 -9.55
N PHE A 702 14.65 -15.40 -10.24
CA PHE A 702 15.49 -15.25 -11.42
C PHE A 702 16.98 -15.44 -11.12
N TRP A 703 17.45 -14.94 -9.98
CA TRP A 703 18.82 -15.11 -9.48
C TRP A 703 18.94 -16.15 -8.37
N TRP A 704 18.05 -17.15 -8.37
CA TRP A 704 17.81 -18.10 -7.27
C TRP A 704 19.03 -18.41 -6.39
N LYS A 705 18.88 -18.08 -5.10
CA LYS A 705 19.72 -18.57 -4.01
C LYS A 705 18.84 -19.02 -2.86
N LYS A 706 19.24 -20.11 -2.21
CA LYS A 706 18.60 -20.67 -1.01
C LYS A 706 18.32 -19.62 0.08
N GLN A 707 19.21 -18.62 0.20
CA GLN A 707 19.10 -17.49 1.16
C GLN A 707 18.01 -16.47 0.79
N ASN A 708 17.63 -16.36 -0.48
CA ASN A 708 16.59 -15.42 -0.94
C ASN A 708 15.17 -16.01 -0.83
N ALA A 709 15.04 -17.33 -0.67
CA ALA A 709 13.75 -18.04 -0.72
C ALA A 709 12.80 -17.64 0.41
N PHE A 710 13.28 -17.35 1.62
CA PHE A 710 12.40 -17.14 2.77
C PHE A 710 11.88 -15.72 2.93
N ILE A 711 12.75 -14.73 2.72
CA ILE A 711 12.44 -13.31 2.97
C ILE A 711 11.41 -12.80 1.96
N VAL A 712 11.47 -13.35 0.76
CA VAL A 712 10.60 -13.04 -0.35
C VAL A 712 9.22 -13.68 -0.18
N ILE A 713 9.17 -14.95 0.21
CA ILE A 713 7.90 -15.63 0.40
C ILE A 713 7.17 -15.11 1.64
N LEU A 714 7.85 -14.68 2.69
CA LEU A 714 7.23 -14.06 3.86
C LEU A 714 6.49 -12.75 3.56
N VAL A 715 7.12 -11.90 2.76
CA VAL A 715 6.58 -10.61 2.33
C VAL A 715 5.41 -10.83 1.38
N THR A 716 5.54 -11.81 0.48
CA THR A 716 4.46 -12.24 -0.42
C THR A 716 3.29 -12.88 0.34
N LEU A 717 3.52 -13.65 1.41
CA LEU A 717 2.46 -14.30 2.19
C LEU A 717 1.67 -13.31 3.05
N VAL A 718 2.32 -12.31 3.64
CA VAL A 718 1.64 -11.21 4.34
C VAL A 718 0.74 -10.44 3.36
N PHE A 719 1.18 -10.30 2.12
CA PHE A 719 0.38 -9.71 1.05
C PHE A 719 -0.79 -10.62 0.63
N LEU A 720 -0.62 -11.94 0.59
CA LEU A 720 -1.75 -12.87 0.37
C LEU A 720 -2.79 -12.84 1.51
N VAL A 721 -2.37 -12.59 2.77
CA VAL A 721 -3.33 -12.34 3.87
C VAL A 721 -4.16 -11.08 3.57
N ASN A 722 -3.54 -10.05 2.99
CA ASN A 722 -4.25 -8.84 2.57
C ASN A 722 -5.22 -9.10 1.39
N PHE A 723 -4.96 -10.11 0.55
CA PHE A 723 -5.89 -10.53 -0.52
C PHE A 723 -7.18 -11.15 0.01
N ALA A 724 -7.16 -11.67 1.24
CA ALA A 724 -8.35 -12.15 1.93
C ALA A 724 -9.05 -11.03 2.73
N GLY A 725 -8.55 -9.79 2.64
CA GLY A 725 -9.08 -8.65 3.39
C GLY A 725 -10.44 -8.15 2.89
N PRO A 726 -11.19 -7.42 3.73
CA PRO A 726 -12.51 -6.88 3.38
C PRO A 726 -12.46 -5.58 2.55
N VAL A 727 -11.28 -5.03 2.32
CA VAL A 727 -11.09 -3.71 1.67
C VAL A 727 -10.00 -3.81 0.61
N ASP A 728 -10.35 -3.42 -0.61
CA ASP A 728 -9.41 -3.30 -1.71
C ASP A 728 -8.47 -2.09 -1.53
N GLY A 729 -7.20 -2.24 -1.91
CA GLY A 729 -6.22 -1.15 -1.98
C GLY A 729 -5.84 -0.44 -0.66
N GLY A 730 -6.26 -0.94 0.51
CA GLY A 730 -6.01 -0.26 1.79
C GLY A 730 -4.54 -0.25 2.21
N LEU A 731 -3.86 0.91 2.18
CA LEU A 731 -2.42 1.02 2.51
C LEU A 731 -2.07 0.49 3.89
N ARG A 732 -3.01 0.59 4.86
CA ARG A 732 -2.75 0.15 6.23
C ARG A 732 -2.35 -1.31 6.36
N TYR A 733 -2.74 -2.12 5.40
CA TYR A 733 -2.40 -3.53 5.33
C TYR A 733 -0.98 -3.76 4.75
N ILE A 734 -0.39 -2.76 4.11
CA ILE A 734 0.95 -2.82 3.49
C ILE A 734 2.02 -2.17 4.38
N PHE A 735 1.68 -1.33 5.36
CA PHE A 735 2.67 -0.69 6.24
C PHE A 735 3.74 -1.58 6.85
N PRO A 736 3.42 -2.80 7.34
CA PRO A 736 4.46 -3.67 7.87
C PRO A 736 5.56 -3.96 6.83
N LEU A 737 5.15 -4.09 5.55
CA LEU A 737 6.04 -4.32 4.42
C LEU A 737 6.79 -3.05 4.02
N MET A 738 6.14 -1.89 4.04
CA MET A 738 6.81 -0.61 3.76
C MET A 738 7.95 -0.37 4.73
N LEU A 739 7.70 -0.54 6.04
CA LEU A 739 8.69 -0.33 7.09
C LEU A 739 9.85 -1.33 7.00
N THR A 740 9.56 -2.58 6.63
CA THR A 740 10.55 -3.66 6.59
C THR A 740 11.23 -3.86 5.23
N MET A 741 10.78 -3.15 4.18
CA MET A 741 11.39 -3.19 2.84
C MET A 741 12.91 -3.01 2.85
N PRO A 742 13.49 -2.07 3.62
CA PRO A 742 14.94 -1.92 3.69
C PRO A 742 15.65 -3.16 4.22
N ILE A 743 15.05 -3.87 5.18
CA ILE A 743 15.58 -5.15 5.70
C ILE A 743 15.65 -6.16 4.56
N ILE A 744 14.55 -6.34 3.83
CA ILE A 744 14.42 -7.28 2.72
C ILE A 744 15.49 -6.99 1.66
N LEU A 745 15.55 -5.77 1.16
CA LEU A 745 16.53 -5.36 0.15
C LEU A 745 17.98 -5.53 0.63
N SER A 746 18.25 -5.31 1.91
CA SER A 746 19.59 -5.45 2.48
C SER A 746 20.08 -6.90 2.50
N THR A 747 19.16 -7.86 2.68
CA THR A 747 19.45 -9.29 2.77
C THR A 747 19.51 -10.02 1.43
N LEU A 748 18.98 -9.43 0.35
CA LEU A 748 19.03 -10.03 -0.99
C LEU A 748 20.48 -10.22 -1.46
N LYS A 749 20.80 -11.45 -1.88
CA LYS A 749 22.10 -11.84 -2.44
C LYS A 749 21.97 -12.19 -3.93
N ARG A 750 22.77 -11.53 -4.77
CA ARG A 750 22.90 -11.84 -6.21
C ARG A 750 24.20 -12.62 -6.49
N ASN A 751 24.33 -13.24 -7.65
CA ASN A 751 25.61 -13.82 -8.09
C ASN A 751 26.51 -12.71 -8.64
N ASN A 752 27.60 -12.41 -7.94
CA ASN A 752 28.65 -11.49 -8.42
C ASN A 752 29.60 -12.12 -9.44
N LYS A 753 29.37 -13.37 -9.87
CA LYS A 753 30.19 -13.94 -10.93
C LYS A 753 29.81 -13.25 -12.24
N LYS A 754 30.75 -12.47 -12.79
CA LYS A 754 30.74 -12.05 -14.19
C LYS A 754 30.32 -13.26 -15.02
N TYR A 755 29.14 -13.20 -15.61
CA TYR A 755 28.77 -14.13 -16.67
C TYR A 755 29.73 -13.82 -17.82
N ILE A 756 30.66 -14.74 -18.05
CA ILE A 756 31.50 -14.79 -19.27
C ILE A 756 30.63 -15.41 -20.35
#